data_AF-A0A6P3W7A1-F1
#
_entry.id   AF-A0A6P3W7A1-F1
#
_cell.length_a   1.000
_cell.length_b   1.000
_cell.length_c   1.000
_cell.angle_alpha   90.00
_cell.angle_beta   90.00
_cell.angle_gamma   90.00
#
_symmetry.space_group_name_H-M   'P 1'
#
loop_
_entity.id
_entity.type
_entity.pdbx_description
1 polymer ?
#
loop_
_entity_poly.entity_id
_entity_poly.type
_entity_poly.pdbx_seq_one_letter_code
_entity_poly.pdbx_strand_id
1 'polypeptide(L)'
;MATFISVPLKKSTEVDLVKPLSKFITATYPVGEEQAEYIRAVEELNKLRKSALGRPLDKHESSLDILLRYYDQLCVVEPKFPFPELCLTFTWKDAFDKGSLFGGSVKLALASMGYEKTCVLFNIGALASQIASEQNLDSDEGLKAAAKNYQLASGAFAHIKDTVLSMLSREPTMDISPETASTLSQIMLAQAQEVFCIKATSDKMKDAIIAKLANQAADFYGDAFKQCQYKENLPKEVLPVLAAKHCMMQATAELHQAALADQKKRFGEEIARLQHAAELVKTVASRYDEYVNVKDLSERVNRALTAAKKDNDFIYHDRVPELKDVEHIGKATLVKATAIQNPLSQKFSDLFEKMVPMAVQQSVSVSNQRKADTVNRLVGGLREATNLCNGVLASLNLPAALEDLSGDSVPQSILEKSRAVMSQGGLQSVEMLIKELPELLTRNREILDESLKMLVDEEATDNELRAKFNQRWNRTPSGDLYKPLKTEGANFSSVLDKAVSADQVVRERFNTHCEMIALLCRSEAELSAAIPSANPTKTLQGSEVVSVLRSQLAQLDEVKQEREVLEGEIKSVTFDLTASFLTALAQDGAINEEALSGGALHTHYGNHTERVQNSLRSQEDLLAKIQTSHQEFSALKQSTNEADARDDVLKKLAAAHDSYTEISSNLKEGTKFYNDLTEMLLKFQNKCSDIVFARKTERDELLKELQQSIAREPSAPSFNVPAYQSAPSSTNPAPGSGPTPAPRTVFVPPPTQAKGTPPARPPPPSITPQAAGSAPPGAPPPGSNPPPVAPAASQAQGPPYPTYQGYPGYYQMPMNYNPYMYGGQYGVGVPYMPYQTPPAQGGYPAPPPNQQQQPYPYPQQAGQQQPYYPQQ
;
A
#
# COMPACT_ATOMS: atom_id res chain seq x y z
N MET A 1 -53.61 4.84 4.14
CA MET A 1 -52.21 4.58 3.71
C MET A 1 -51.43 5.87 3.86
N ALA A 2 -50.37 5.87 4.66
CA ALA A 2 -49.51 7.02 4.84
C ALA A 2 -48.37 6.95 3.81
N THR A 3 -48.29 7.92 2.90
CA THR A 3 -47.25 7.97 1.86
C THR A 3 -45.96 8.46 2.49
N PHE A 4 -44.95 7.59 2.59
CA PHE A 4 -43.61 7.93 3.06
C PHE A 4 -42.64 7.94 1.87
N ILE A 5 -41.71 8.89 1.88
CA ILE A 5 -40.64 8.99 0.87
C ILE A 5 -39.59 7.91 1.16
N SER A 6 -39.08 7.26 0.12
CA SER A 6 -37.88 6.41 0.21
C SER A 6 -36.99 6.65 -1.01
N VAL A 7 -35.71 6.33 -0.87
CA VAL A 7 -34.67 6.64 -1.86
C VAL A 7 -34.30 5.37 -2.63
N PRO A 8 -34.21 5.40 -3.98
CA PRO A 8 -33.73 4.26 -4.77
C PRO A 8 -32.22 4.01 -4.55
N LEU A 9 -31.80 2.75 -4.69
CA LEU A 9 -30.38 2.38 -4.58
C LEU A 9 -29.58 2.83 -5.83
N LYS A 10 -28.39 3.39 -5.61
CA LYS A 10 -27.36 3.54 -6.67
C LYS A 10 -26.94 2.17 -7.18
N LYS A 11 -26.63 2.10 -8.47
CA LYS A 11 -26.19 0.87 -9.15
C LYS A 11 -24.70 0.98 -9.47
N SER A 12 -23.91 0.00 -9.03
CA SER A 12 -22.49 -0.13 -9.37
C SER A 12 -22.30 -1.11 -10.54
N THR A 13 -21.15 -1.07 -11.20
CA THR A 13 -20.69 -2.16 -12.08
C THR A 13 -19.95 -3.23 -11.27
N GLU A 14 -19.80 -4.43 -11.85
CA GLU A 14 -18.84 -5.40 -11.33
C GLU A 14 -17.42 -4.83 -11.43
N VAL A 15 -16.58 -5.16 -10.44
CA VAL A 15 -15.18 -4.77 -10.32
C VAL A 15 -14.45 -5.98 -9.77
N ASP A 16 -13.33 -6.36 -10.38
CA ASP A 16 -12.45 -7.42 -9.88
C ASP A 16 -11.54 -6.87 -8.79
N LEU A 17 -11.90 -7.10 -7.53
CA LEU A 17 -11.03 -6.79 -6.39
C LEU A 17 -9.89 -7.80 -6.22
N VAL A 18 -10.02 -9.02 -6.74
CA VAL A 18 -9.10 -10.13 -6.43
C VAL A 18 -7.76 -9.91 -7.10
N LYS A 19 -7.74 -9.73 -8.42
CA LYS A 19 -6.50 -9.61 -9.19
C LYS A 19 -5.55 -8.51 -8.68
N PRO A 20 -5.98 -7.25 -8.43
CA PRO A 20 -5.06 -6.20 -7.97
C PRO A 20 -4.64 -6.38 -6.50
N LEU A 21 -5.56 -6.75 -5.59
CA LEU A 21 -5.23 -6.90 -4.17
C LEU A 21 -4.34 -8.14 -3.92
N SER A 22 -4.64 -9.28 -4.55
CA SER A 22 -3.80 -10.47 -4.47
C SER A 22 -2.41 -10.24 -5.08
N LYS A 23 -2.31 -9.48 -6.19
CA LYS A 23 -1.00 -9.10 -6.75
C LYS A 23 -0.16 -8.30 -5.75
N PHE A 24 -0.77 -7.35 -5.02
CA PHE A 24 -0.08 -6.61 -3.97
C PHE A 24 0.34 -7.53 -2.82
N ILE A 25 -0.54 -8.42 -2.34
CA ILE A 25 -0.22 -9.37 -1.26
C ILE A 25 0.96 -10.28 -1.66
N THR A 26 0.95 -10.84 -2.87
CA THR A 26 2.04 -11.70 -3.36
C THR A 26 3.37 -10.95 -3.53
N ALA A 27 3.33 -9.64 -3.78
CA ALA A 27 4.54 -8.81 -3.87
C ALA A 27 5.09 -8.37 -2.50
N THR A 28 4.21 -8.17 -1.52
CA THR A 28 4.55 -7.61 -0.20
C THR A 28 4.88 -8.66 0.86
N TYR A 29 4.18 -9.81 0.86
CA TYR A 29 4.32 -10.84 1.88
C TYR A 29 5.05 -12.08 1.33
N PRO A 30 5.93 -12.73 2.13
CA PRO A 30 6.59 -13.97 1.71
C PRO A 30 5.58 -15.11 1.50
N VAL A 31 5.91 -16.05 0.61
CA VAL A 31 5.06 -17.22 0.34
C VAL A 31 4.94 -18.09 1.60
N GLY A 32 3.72 -18.23 2.11
CA GLY A 32 3.44 -18.92 3.38
C GLY A 32 1.96 -18.87 3.76
N GLU A 33 1.64 -19.31 4.98
CA GLU A 33 0.27 -19.38 5.48
C GLU A 33 -0.40 -17.99 5.60
N GLU A 34 0.35 -16.98 6.07
CA GLU A 34 -0.13 -15.59 6.20
C GLU A 34 -0.53 -15.00 4.83
N GLN A 35 0.31 -15.14 3.81
CA GLN A 35 0.01 -14.70 2.44
C GLN A 35 -1.26 -15.39 1.90
N ALA A 36 -1.43 -16.70 2.18
CA ALA A 36 -2.62 -17.44 1.77
C ALA A 36 -3.88 -17.02 2.54
N GLU A 37 -3.76 -16.63 3.82
CA GLU A 37 -4.85 -16.07 4.61
C GLU A 37 -5.33 -14.73 4.03
N TYR A 38 -4.41 -13.82 3.70
CA TYR A 38 -4.77 -12.53 3.08
C TYR A 38 -5.37 -12.68 1.67
N ILE A 39 -4.94 -13.67 0.87
CA ILE A 39 -5.55 -13.94 -0.44
C ILE A 39 -7.00 -14.44 -0.26
N ARG A 40 -7.28 -15.33 0.71
CA ARG A 40 -8.66 -15.75 1.03
C ARG A 40 -9.52 -14.58 1.54
N ALA A 41 -8.94 -13.68 2.34
CA ALA A 41 -9.61 -12.47 2.80
C ALA A 41 -10.02 -11.55 1.64
N VAL A 42 -9.17 -11.44 0.61
CA VAL A 42 -9.47 -10.72 -0.65
C VAL A 42 -10.62 -11.39 -1.43
N GLU A 43 -10.65 -12.72 -1.51
CA GLU A 43 -11.75 -13.46 -2.16
C GLU A 43 -13.08 -13.24 -1.44
N GLU A 44 -13.09 -13.31 -0.10
CA GLU A 44 -14.30 -13.03 0.71
C GLU A 44 -14.71 -11.55 0.65
N LEU A 45 -13.79 -10.60 0.57
CA LEU A 45 -14.09 -9.18 0.33
C LEU A 45 -14.76 -8.98 -1.04
N ASN A 46 -14.25 -9.62 -2.10
CA ASN A 46 -14.85 -9.55 -3.43
C ASN A 46 -16.27 -10.16 -3.45
N LYS A 47 -16.44 -11.31 -2.78
CA LYS A 47 -17.74 -11.98 -2.59
C LYS A 47 -18.72 -11.13 -1.75
N LEU A 48 -18.24 -10.42 -0.73
CA LEU A 48 -19.02 -9.46 0.05
C LEU A 48 -19.49 -8.29 -0.82
N ARG A 49 -18.60 -7.71 -1.65
CA ARG A 49 -18.98 -6.70 -2.65
C ARG A 49 -20.07 -7.19 -3.59
N LYS A 50 -19.91 -8.40 -4.17
CA LYS A 50 -20.92 -9.00 -5.07
C LYS A 50 -22.25 -9.25 -4.35
N SER A 51 -22.21 -9.65 -3.07
CA SER A 51 -23.41 -9.86 -2.25
C SER A 51 -24.15 -8.57 -1.92
N ALA A 52 -23.40 -7.47 -1.70
CA ALA A 52 -23.91 -6.14 -1.37
C ALA A 52 -24.42 -5.36 -2.59
N LEU A 53 -23.74 -5.47 -3.75
CA LEU A 53 -23.95 -4.59 -4.91
C LEU A 53 -24.29 -5.30 -6.22
N GLY A 54 -24.01 -6.60 -6.34
CA GLY A 54 -24.13 -7.35 -7.60
C GLY A 54 -25.54 -7.85 -7.94
N ARG A 55 -26.51 -7.68 -7.03
CA ARG A 55 -27.90 -8.10 -7.20
C ARG A 55 -28.85 -7.07 -6.58
N PRO A 56 -30.13 -7.02 -7.01
CA PRO A 56 -31.16 -6.32 -6.25
C PRO A 56 -31.19 -6.82 -4.80
N LEU A 57 -31.31 -5.90 -3.84
CA LEU A 57 -31.39 -6.23 -2.43
C LEU A 57 -32.85 -6.26 -1.99
N ASP A 58 -33.22 -7.28 -1.22
CA ASP A 58 -34.52 -7.34 -0.56
C ASP A 58 -34.58 -6.27 0.54
N LYS A 59 -35.76 -5.68 0.76
CA LYS A 59 -36.01 -4.61 1.73
C LYS A 59 -36.11 -5.14 3.16
N HIS A 60 -35.03 -5.73 3.64
CA HIS A 60 -34.97 -6.41 4.93
C HIS A 60 -33.65 -6.10 5.66
N GLU A 61 -33.68 -6.13 6.98
CA GLU A 61 -32.52 -5.84 7.85
C GLU A 61 -31.30 -6.74 7.54
N SER A 62 -31.50 -7.96 7.03
CA SER A 62 -30.40 -8.84 6.60
C SER A 62 -29.65 -8.31 5.37
N SER A 63 -30.33 -7.67 4.43
CA SER A 63 -29.71 -7.01 3.27
C SER A 63 -28.98 -5.74 3.68
N LEU A 64 -29.52 -5.03 4.68
CA LEU A 64 -28.89 -3.87 5.28
C LEU A 64 -27.60 -4.25 6.00
N ASP A 65 -27.59 -5.32 6.81
CA ASP A 65 -26.37 -5.81 7.48
C ASP A 65 -25.25 -6.17 6.49
N ILE A 66 -25.58 -6.74 5.32
CA ILE A 66 -24.60 -7.01 4.26
C ILE A 66 -23.96 -5.71 3.75
N LEU A 67 -24.74 -4.65 3.54
CA LEU A 67 -24.21 -3.32 3.16
C LEU A 67 -23.39 -2.68 4.28
N LEU A 68 -23.86 -2.73 5.54
CA LEU A 68 -23.16 -2.19 6.71
C LEU A 68 -21.79 -2.87 6.89
N ARG A 69 -21.76 -4.20 6.85
CA ARG A 69 -20.52 -4.99 6.90
C ARG A 69 -19.57 -4.68 5.74
N TYR A 70 -20.11 -4.47 4.54
CA TYR A 70 -19.27 -4.11 3.40
C TYR A 70 -18.64 -2.72 3.60
N TYR A 71 -19.42 -1.73 4.06
CA TYR A 71 -18.91 -0.40 4.40
C TYR A 71 -17.83 -0.45 5.48
N ASP A 72 -18.06 -1.18 6.58
CA ASP A 72 -17.08 -1.36 7.65
C ASP A 72 -15.78 -1.98 7.12
N GLN A 73 -15.91 -3.02 6.28
CA GLN A 73 -14.75 -3.70 5.71
C GLN A 73 -13.93 -2.79 4.78
N LEU A 74 -14.58 -1.91 4.00
CA LEU A 74 -13.88 -0.91 3.18
C LEU A 74 -13.11 0.11 4.05
N CYS A 75 -13.68 0.52 5.19
CA CYS A 75 -13.04 1.47 6.09
C CYS A 75 -11.75 0.93 6.72
N VAL A 76 -11.73 -0.34 7.13
CA VAL A 76 -10.51 -0.96 7.73
C VAL A 76 -9.50 -1.45 6.69
N VAL A 77 -9.92 -1.69 5.45
CA VAL A 77 -9.05 -2.10 4.33
C VAL A 77 -8.31 -0.92 3.71
N GLU A 78 -8.92 0.27 3.65
CA GLU A 78 -8.32 1.47 3.07
C GLU A 78 -6.88 1.79 3.54
N PRO A 79 -6.54 1.79 4.85
CA PRO A 79 -5.17 2.05 5.32
C PRO A 79 -4.19 0.88 5.11
N LYS A 80 -4.65 -0.29 4.66
CA LYS A 80 -3.86 -1.53 4.54
C LYS A 80 -3.33 -1.79 3.12
N PHE A 81 -3.85 -1.09 2.10
CA PHE A 81 -3.42 -1.24 0.72
C PHE A 81 -3.17 0.13 0.06
N PRO A 82 -2.22 0.25 -0.88
CA PRO A 82 -1.97 1.48 -1.62
C PRO A 82 -3.02 1.69 -2.74
N PHE A 83 -4.28 1.94 -2.36
CA PHE A 83 -5.39 2.10 -3.33
C PHE A 83 -5.13 3.08 -4.48
N PRO A 84 -4.44 4.22 -4.30
CA PRO A 84 -4.05 5.10 -5.41
C PRO A 84 -3.16 4.42 -6.48
N GLU A 85 -2.28 3.50 -6.07
CA GLU A 85 -1.37 2.77 -6.97
C GLU A 85 -2.05 1.58 -7.65
N LEU A 86 -3.07 0.99 -6.99
CA LEU A 86 -3.81 -0.16 -7.53
C LEU A 86 -4.75 0.19 -8.69
N CYS A 87 -5.04 1.48 -8.93
CA CYS A 87 -5.92 1.98 -10.00
C CYS A 87 -7.31 1.32 -10.06
N LEU A 88 -7.79 0.83 -8.90
CA LEU A 88 -9.08 0.14 -8.75
C LEU A 88 -10.25 1.10 -9.03
N THR A 89 -10.78 1.03 -10.25
CA THR A 89 -11.81 1.97 -10.74
C THR A 89 -13.21 1.49 -10.40
N PHE A 90 -13.92 2.25 -9.58
CA PHE A 90 -15.31 2.01 -9.21
C PHE A 90 -16.23 2.85 -10.07
N THR A 91 -17.23 2.23 -10.73
CA THR A 91 -18.21 2.94 -11.56
C THR A 91 -19.60 2.83 -10.98
N TRP A 92 -20.23 3.98 -10.72
CA TRP A 92 -21.60 4.06 -10.22
C TRP A 92 -22.48 4.92 -11.11
N LYS A 93 -23.77 4.62 -11.08
CA LYS A 93 -24.83 5.45 -11.68
C LYS A 93 -25.42 6.39 -10.63
N ASP A 94 -25.94 7.52 -11.08
CA ASP A 94 -26.83 8.36 -10.28
C ASP A 94 -28.13 7.60 -9.93
N ALA A 95 -28.67 7.81 -8.73
CA ALA A 95 -29.87 7.14 -8.21
C ALA A 95 -31.18 7.74 -8.74
N PHE A 96 -31.18 9.03 -9.10
CA PHE A 96 -32.36 9.78 -9.49
C PHE A 96 -32.46 9.94 -11.02
N ASP A 97 -31.33 9.93 -11.73
CA ASP A 97 -31.32 9.94 -13.18
C ASP A 97 -31.82 8.61 -13.79
N LYS A 98 -33.06 8.65 -14.30
CA LYS A 98 -33.70 7.54 -15.02
C LYS A 98 -33.20 7.39 -16.46
N GLY A 99 -32.33 8.31 -16.93
CA GLY A 99 -31.89 8.43 -18.32
C GLY A 99 -32.91 9.16 -19.18
N SER A 100 -32.43 9.92 -20.16
CA SER A 100 -33.26 10.53 -21.21
C SER A 100 -33.35 9.61 -22.43
N LEU A 101 -34.44 9.71 -23.20
CA LEU A 101 -34.57 9.07 -24.52
C LEU A 101 -33.44 9.47 -25.49
N PHE A 102 -32.78 10.61 -25.24
CA PHE A 102 -31.68 11.14 -26.05
C PHE A 102 -30.33 11.19 -25.31
N GLY A 103 -30.25 10.66 -24.08
CA GLY A 103 -29.03 10.72 -23.26
C GLY A 103 -29.01 9.61 -22.21
N GLY A 104 -28.01 8.73 -22.28
CA GLY A 104 -27.88 7.62 -21.34
C GLY A 104 -27.67 8.09 -19.89
N SER A 105 -28.15 7.29 -18.95
CA SER A 105 -28.02 7.54 -17.50
C SER A 105 -26.59 7.92 -17.10
N VAL A 106 -26.47 9.02 -16.36
CA VAL A 106 -25.22 9.59 -15.84
C VAL A 106 -24.49 8.56 -14.98
N LYS A 107 -23.22 8.35 -15.31
CA LYS A 107 -22.30 7.48 -14.57
C LYS A 107 -21.04 8.25 -14.27
N LEU A 108 -20.45 7.97 -13.12
CA LEU A 108 -19.14 8.46 -12.72
C LEU A 108 -18.27 7.26 -12.35
N ALA A 109 -17.05 7.25 -12.89
CA ALA A 109 -16.04 6.22 -12.68
C ALA A 109 -14.81 6.87 -12.05
N LEU A 110 -14.41 6.44 -10.85
CA LEU A 110 -13.26 6.96 -10.13
C LEU A 110 -12.44 5.83 -9.51
N ALA A 111 -11.12 5.95 -9.58
CA ALA A 111 -10.20 5.11 -8.82
C ALA A 111 -10.00 5.67 -7.40
N SER A 112 -11.06 5.65 -6.59
CA SER A 112 -11.06 6.18 -5.22
C SER A 112 -11.86 5.27 -4.28
N MET A 113 -11.24 4.87 -3.17
CA MET A 113 -11.91 4.14 -2.09
C MET A 113 -12.93 5.03 -1.37
N GLY A 114 -12.64 6.33 -1.22
CA GLY A 114 -13.59 7.33 -0.71
C GLY A 114 -14.88 7.40 -1.54
N TYR A 115 -14.78 7.26 -2.86
CA TYR A 115 -15.94 7.22 -3.75
C TYR A 115 -16.80 5.96 -3.57
N GLU A 116 -16.16 4.78 -3.48
CA GLU A 116 -16.87 3.52 -3.20
C GLU A 116 -17.59 3.59 -1.84
N LYS A 117 -16.89 4.00 -0.77
CA LYS A 117 -17.47 4.19 0.57
C LYS A 117 -18.67 5.13 0.55
N THR A 118 -18.55 6.28 -0.10
CA THR A 118 -19.64 7.27 -0.23
C THR A 118 -20.88 6.66 -0.89
N CYS A 119 -20.70 5.93 -2.00
CA CYS A 119 -21.81 5.30 -2.72
C CYS A 119 -22.44 4.13 -1.96
N VAL A 120 -21.65 3.34 -1.22
CA VAL A 120 -22.14 2.28 -0.34
C VAL A 120 -22.93 2.87 0.84
N LEU A 121 -22.46 3.97 1.45
CA LEU A 121 -23.17 4.67 2.52
C LEU A 121 -24.48 5.30 2.03
N PHE A 122 -24.52 5.81 0.79
CA PHE A 122 -25.76 6.24 0.17
C PHE A 122 -26.75 5.08 0.06
N ASN A 123 -26.29 3.90 -0.37
CA ASN A 123 -27.13 2.70 -0.45
C ASN A 123 -27.58 2.19 0.93
N ILE A 124 -26.78 2.35 1.98
CA ILE A 124 -27.20 2.09 3.38
C ILE A 124 -28.37 2.99 3.75
N GLY A 125 -28.25 4.31 3.55
CA GLY A 125 -29.32 5.26 3.85
C GLY A 125 -30.57 5.04 3.01
N ALA A 126 -30.39 4.74 1.72
CA ALA A 126 -31.47 4.44 0.80
C ALA A 126 -32.22 3.13 1.17
N LEU A 127 -31.52 2.04 1.45
CA LEU A 127 -32.17 0.79 1.88
C LEU A 127 -32.86 0.93 3.24
N ALA A 128 -32.25 1.63 4.20
CA ALA A 128 -32.88 1.94 5.47
C ALA A 128 -34.18 2.75 5.27
N SER A 129 -34.20 3.74 4.37
CA SER A 129 -35.42 4.50 4.05
C SER A 129 -36.54 3.62 3.46
N GLN A 130 -36.19 2.62 2.65
CA GLN A 130 -37.15 1.68 2.08
C GLN A 130 -37.71 0.73 3.15
N ILE A 131 -36.84 0.14 3.98
CA ILE A 131 -37.22 -0.71 5.12
C ILE A 131 -38.16 0.06 6.05
N ALA A 132 -37.85 1.33 6.36
CA ALA A 132 -38.67 2.17 7.22
C ALA A 132 -40.06 2.45 6.62
N SER A 133 -40.14 2.67 5.31
CA SER A 133 -41.41 2.95 4.60
C SER A 133 -42.35 1.76 4.50
N GLU A 134 -41.86 0.53 4.69
CA GLU A 134 -42.64 -0.72 4.63
C GLU A 134 -43.05 -1.27 6.00
N GLN A 135 -42.69 -0.57 7.10
CA GLN A 135 -43.09 -1.00 8.44
C GLN A 135 -44.58 -0.84 8.69
N ASN A 136 -45.16 -1.79 9.43
CA ASN A 136 -46.52 -1.64 9.95
C ASN A 136 -46.54 -0.62 11.11
N LEU A 137 -47.05 0.58 10.85
CA LEU A 137 -47.09 1.66 11.83
C LEU A 137 -48.22 1.52 12.87
N ASP A 138 -49.05 0.47 12.78
CA ASP A 138 -50.00 0.07 13.81
C ASP A 138 -49.36 -0.87 14.87
N SER A 139 -48.10 -1.25 14.70
CA SER A 139 -47.30 -2.07 15.63
C SER A 139 -46.19 -1.25 16.30
N ASP A 140 -45.96 -1.48 17.59
CA ASP A 140 -44.87 -0.86 18.34
C ASP A 140 -43.49 -1.25 17.81
N GLU A 141 -43.33 -2.49 17.37
CA GLU A 141 -42.13 -2.99 16.71
C GLU A 141 -41.89 -2.28 15.38
N GLY A 142 -42.95 -2.11 14.56
CA GLY A 142 -42.88 -1.42 13.28
C GLY A 142 -42.57 0.07 13.42
N LEU A 143 -43.23 0.75 14.37
CA LEU A 143 -42.92 2.15 14.73
C LEU A 143 -41.46 2.30 15.19
N LYS A 144 -40.98 1.41 16.06
CA LYS A 144 -39.59 1.40 16.54
C LYS A 144 -38.59 1.14 15.39
N ALA A 145 -38.89 0.19 14.51
CA ALA A 145 -38.05 -0.14 13.35
C ALA A 145 -38.00 1.01 12.34
N ALA A 146 -39.13 1.68 12.06
CA ALA A 146 -39.20 2.84 11.18
C ALA A 146 -38.41 4.03 11.75
N ALA A 147 -38.61 4.36 13.04
CA ALA A 147 -37.89 5.44 13.70
C ALA A 147 -36.37 5.20 13.75
N LYS A 148 -35.93 3.95 13.98
CA LYS A 148 -34.51 3.55 13.91
C LYS A 148 -33.96 3.77 12.50
N ASN A 149 -34.61 3.21 11.49
CA ASN A 149 -34.11 3.21 10.12
C ASN A 149 -34.14 4.61 9.47
N TYR A 150 -35.14 5.44 9.75
CA TYR A 150 -35.14 6.84 9.30
C TYR A 150 -34.02 7.67 9.95
N GLN A 151 -33.72 7.48 11.24
CA GLN A 151 -32.59 8.17 11.88
C GLN A 151 -31.23 7.69 11.35
N LEU A 152 -31.09 6.39 11.05
CA LEU A 152 -29.92 5.83 10.35
C LEU A 152 -29.76 6.44 8.95
N ALA A 153 -30.83 6.51 8.16
CA ALA A 153 -30.81 7.11 6.83
C ALA A 153 -30.46 8.61 6.89
N SER A 154 -31.06 9.35 7.83
CA SER A 154 -30.73 10.75 8.09
C SER A 154 -29.24 10.94 8.42
N GLY A 155 -28.70 10.06 9.27
CA GLY A 155 -27.28 10.00 9.63
C GLY A 155 -26.34 9.72 8.47
N ALA A 156 -26.66 8.72 7.66
CA ALA A 156 -25.87 8.34 6.48
C ALA A 156 -25.79 9.50 5.47
N PHE A 157 -26.91 10.14 5.14
CA PHE A 157 -26.92 11.29 4.23
C PHE A 157 -26.25 12.54 4.83
N ALA A 158 -26.36 12.77 6.14
CA ALA A 158 -25.61 13.85 6.81
C ALA A 158 -24.09 13.64 6.72
N HIS A 159 -23.61 12.41 6.98
CA HIS A 159 -22.18 12.11 6.87
C HIS A 159 -21.66 12.26 5.43
N ILE A 160 -22.44 11.86 4.42
CA ILE A 160 -22.10 12.06 3.00
C ILE A 160 -21.94 13.56 2.68
N LYS A 161 -22.90 14.39 3.09
CA LYS A 161 -22.84 15.85 2.90
C LYS A 161 -21.53 16.43 3.44
N ASP A 162 -21.12 16.03 4.64
CA ASP A 162 -19.97 16.63 5.33
C ASP A 162 -18.62 16.08 4.83
N THR A 163 -18.59 14.95 4.10
CA THR A 163 -17.35 14.26 3.70
C THR A 163 -17.12 14.09 2.18
N VAL A 164 -18.17 14.17 1.35
CA VAL A 164 -18.06 13.84 -0.08
C VAL A 164 -17.02 14.70 -0.82
N LEU A 165 -16.92 15.99 -0.51
CA LEU A 165 -15.98 16.90 -1.17
C LEU A 165 -14.51 16.69 -0.77
N SER A 166 -14.23 16.08 0.40
CA SER A 166 -12.87 15.73 0.80
C SER A 166 -12.45 14.32 0.35
N MET A 167 -13.42 13.42 0.12
CA MET A 167 -13.18 12.05 -0.34
C MET A 167 -13.06 11.89 -1.87
N LEU A 168 -13.53 12.87 -2.65
CA LEU A 168 -13.53 12.83 -4.11
C LEU A 168 -12.60 13.90 -4.71
N SER A 169 -11.81 13.52 -5.71
CA SER A 169 -10.94 14.43 -6.48
C SER A 169 -11.64 15.11 -7.66
N ARG A 170 -12.94 14.88 -7.84
CA ARG A 170 -13.80 15.42 -8.91
C ARG A 170 -15.20 15.68 -8.36
N GLU A 171 -15.99 16.47 -9.07
CA GLU A 171 -17.38 16.75 -8.66
C GLU A 171 -18.22 15.46 -8.55
N PRO A 172 -19.04 15.32 -7.50
CA PRO A 172 -19.92 14.18 -7.29
C PRO A 172 -21.07 14.12 -8.32
N THR A 173 -21.71 12.95 -8.46
CA THR A 173 -23.03 12.87 -9.10
C THR A 173 -24.08 13.58 -8.24
N MET A 174 -25.15 14.08 -8.89
CA MET A 174 -26.15 14.95 -8.26
C MET A 174 -26.78 14.32 -7.01
N ASP A 175 -26.99 13.00 -7.01
CA ASP A 175 -27.54 12.26 -5.89
C ASP A 175 -26.70 12.29 -4.59
N ILE A 176 -25.38 12.24 -4.70
CA ILE A 176 -24.42 12.30 -3.58
C ILE A 176 -23.81 13.70 -3.39
N SER A 177 -24.31 14.73 -4.08
CA SER A 177 -23.91 16.12 -3.83
C SER A 177 -24.30 16.57 -2.39
N PRO A 178 -23.54 17.51 -1.77
CA PRO A 178 -23.85 17.99 -0.43
C PRO A 178 -25.28 18.55 -0.28
N GLU A 179 -25.79 19.23 -1.30
CA GLU A 179 -27.13 19.81 -1.32
C GLU A 179 -28.21 18.73 -1.29
N THR A 180 -28.09 17.73 -2.16
CA THR A 180 -29.04 16.61 -2.24
C THR A 180 -28.97 15.75 -0.98
N ALA A 181 -27.76 15.43 -0.51
CA ALA A 181 -27.55 14.67 0.73
C ALA A 181 -28.09 15.41 1.97
N SER A 182 -27.88 16.73 2.09
CA SER A 182 -28.46 17.55 3.16
C SER A 182 -30.00 17.53 3.12
N THR A 183 -30.58 17.60 1.92
CA THR A 183 -32.03 17.58 1.72
C THR A 183 -32.61 16.21 2.10
N LEU A 184 -32.02 15.12 1.62
CA LEU A 184 -32.40 13.75 1.98
C LEU A 184 -32.30 13.50 3.48
N SER A 185 -31.22 13.96 4.13
CA SER A 185 -31.03 13.85 5.58
C SER A 185 -32.18 14.50 6.36
N GLN A 186 -32.61 15.69 5.92
CA GLN A 186 -33.73 16.44 6.52
C GLN A 186 -35.07 15.74 6.30
N ILE A 187 -35.32 15.20 5.10
CA ILE A 187 -36.55 14.45 4.78
C ILE A 187 -36.67 13.21 5.67
N MET A 188 -35.59 12.43 5.81
CA MET A 188 -35.57 11.25 6.68
C MET A 188 -35.79 11.63 8.16
N LEU A 189 -35.24 12.76 8.62
CA LEU A 189 -35.45 13.25 9.99
C LEU A 189 -36.91 13.67 10.23
N ALA A 190 -37.55 14.32 9.25
CA ALA A 190 -38.97 14.67 9.30
C ALA A 190 -39.87 13.42 9.41
N GLN A 191 -39.57 12.38 8.62
CA GLN A 191 -40.29 11.11 8.66
C GLN A 191 -40.11 10.38 10.00
N ALA A 192 -38.91 10.40 10.59
CA ALA A 192 -38.67 9.87 11.92
C ALA A 192 -39.53 10.59 12.99
N GLN A 193 -39.61 11.93 12.92
CA GLN A 193 -40.40 12.72 13.87
C GLN A 193 -41.91 12.48 13.67
N GLU A 194 -42.38 12.28 12.44
CA GLU A 194 -43.75 11.86 12.15
C GLU A 194 -44.06 10.49 12.78
N VAL A 195 -43.16 9.51 12.70
CA VAL A 195 -43.32 8.20 13.35
C VAL A 195 -43.46 8.34 14.88
N PHE A 196 -42.70 9.23 15.52
CA PHE A 196 -42.89 9.54 16.94
C PHE A 196 -44.24 10.22 17.24
N CYS A 197 -44.74 11.06 16.34
CA CYS A 197 -46.08 11.65 16.45
C CYS A 197 -47.19 10.59 16.33
N ILE A 198 -47.04 9.62 15.42
CA ILE A 198 -47.96 8.48 15.27
C ILE A 198 -47.94 7.64 16.54
N LYS A 199 -46.76 7.28 17.07
CA LYS A 199 -46.61 6.55 18.34
C LYS A 199 -47.28 7.27 19.51
N ALA A 200 -47.00 8.55 19.70
CA ALA A 200 -47.62 9.36 20.76
C ALA A 200 -49.16 9.44 20.65
N THR A 201 -49.69 9.41 19.42
CA THR A 201 -51.13 9.38 19.15
C THR A 201 -51.73 8.01 19.48
N SER A 202 -51.06 6.91 19.09
CA SER A 202 -51.45 5.53 19.41
C SER A 202 -51.48 5.28 20.92
N ASP A 203 -50.46 5.76 21.62
CA ASP A 203 -50.32 5.71 23.08
C ASP A 203 -51.31 6.61 23.84
N LYS A 204 -52.11 7.43 23.12
CA LYS A 204 -53.04 8.41 23.70
C LYS A 204 -52.34 9.35 24.70
N MET A 205 -51.13 9.79 24.34
CA MET A 205 -50.41 10.80 25.12
C MET A 205 -51.21 12.12 25.17
N LYS A 206 -50.88 12.99 26.14
CA LYS A 206 -51.53 14.30 26.29
C LYS A 206 -51.44 15.11 24.99
N ASP A 207 -52.54 15.74 24.58
CA ASP A 207 -52.61 16.53 23.35
C ASP A 207 -51.52 17.62 23.27
N ALA A 208 -51.18 18.24 24.40
CA ALA A 208 -50.10 19.22 24.52
C ALA A 208 -48.70 18.68 24.16
N ILE A 209 -48.50 17.36 24.17
CA ILE A 209 -47.27 16.69 23.71
C ILE A 209 -47.40 16.41 22.21
N ILE A 210 -48.51 15.77 21.78
CA ILE A 210 -48.74 15.43 20.38
C ILE A 210 -48.69 16.69 19.49
N ALA A 211 -49.30 17.80 19.92
CA ALA A 211 -49.24 19.07 19.22
C ALA A 211 -47.80 19.58 19.01
N LYS A 212 -46.93 19.46 20.03
CA LYS A 212 -45.52 19.87 19.93
C LYS A 212 -44.68 18.94 19.06
N LEU A 213 -44.98 17.64 19.06
CA LEU A 213 -44.32 16.65 18.20
C LEU A 213 -44.71 16.86 16.73
N ALA A 214 -46.01 17.05 16.45
CA ALA A 214 -46.54 17.33 15.13
C ALA A 214 -46.01 18.67 14.58
N ASN A 215 -45.96 19.72 15.40
CA ASN A 215 -45.41 21.01 15.00
C ASN A 215 -43.90 20.94 14.66
N GLN A 216 -43.13 20.11 15.39
CA GLN A 216 -41.74 19.87 15.04
C GLN A 216 -41.58 19.05 13.74
N ALA A 217 -42.48 18.09 13.47
CA ALA A 217 -42.51 17.40 12.18
C ALA A 217 -42.86 18.36 11.02
N ALA A 218 -43.81 19.27 11.26
CA ALA A 218 -44.19 20.30 10.31
C ALA A 218 -43.01 21.21 9.95
N ASP A 219 -42.22 21.68 10.92
CA ASP A 219 -40.99 22.42 10.64
C ASP A 219 -40.04 21.63 9.74
N PHE A 220 -39.74 20.38 10.12
CA PHE A 220 -38.75 19.58 9.41
C PHE A 220 -39.16 19.34 7.95
N TYR A 221 -40.45 19.05 7.70
CA TYR A 221 -41.01 18.97 6.34
C TYR A 221 -41.02 20.32 5.62
N GLY A 222 -41.31 21.42 6.32
CA GLY A 222 -41.30 22.77 5.75
C GLY A 222 -39.90 23.22 5.32
N ASP A 223 -38.87 22.89 6.10
CA ASP A 223 -37.48 23.20 5.78
C ASP A 223 -36.94 22.30 4.67
N ALA A 224 -37.34 21.03 4.60
CA ALA A 224 -37.08 20.17 3.45
C ALA A 224 -37.75 20.71 2.17
N PHE A 225 -39.01 21.15 2.27
CA PHE A 225 -39.74 21.75 1.14
C PHE A 225 -39.04 23.01 0.60
N LYS A 226 -38.60 23.93 1.48
CA LYS A 226 -37.83 25.13 1.09
C LYS A 226 -36.52 24.79 0.37
N GLN A 227 -35.82 23.73 0.83
CA GLN A 227 -34.58 23.26 0.19
C GLN A 227 -34.82 22.72 -1.23
N CYS A 228 -35.96 22.03 -1.45
CA CYS A 228 -36.38 21.52 -2.76
C CYS A 228 -36.98 22.60 -3.69
N GLN A 229 -37.60 23.65 -3.16
CA GLN A 229 -38.45 24.59 -3.93
C GLN A 229 -37.76 25.23 -5.15
N TYR A 230 -36.44 25.40 -5.10
CA TYR A 230 -35.63 26.04 -6.14
C TYR A 230 -34.65 25.07 -6.84
N LYS A 231 -34.80 23.75 -6.65
CA LYS A 231 -33.82 22.73 -7.09
C LYS A 231 -34.52 21.49 -7.66
N GLU A 232 -34.34 21.22 -8.95
CA GLU A 232 -34.86 20.01 -9.62
C GLU A 232 -34.00 18.75 -9.37
N ASN A 233 -33.41 18.61 -8.18
CA ASN A 233 -32.39 17.59 -7.88
C ASN A 233 -32.97 16.24 -7.41
N LEU A 234 -34.28 16.17 -7.17
CA LEU A 234 -34.98 15.01 -6.61
C LEU A 234 -36.14 14.57 -7.50
N PRO A 235 -36.65 13.33 -7.36
CA PRO A 235 -37.81 12.85 -8.10
C PRO A 235 -39.03 13.78 -7.94
N LYS A 236 -39.79 13.96 -9.02
CA LYS A 236 -40.87 14.96 -9.13
C LYS A 236 -41.98 14.77 -8.09
N GLU A 237 -42.16 13.53 -7.63
CA GLU A 237 -43.06 13.11 -6.57
C GLU A 237 -42.67 13.61 -5.16
N VAL A 238 -41.41 13.99 -4.92
CA VAL A 238 -40.93 14.39 -3.59
C VAL A 238 -41.50 15.72 -3.14
N LEU A 239 -41.39 16.77 -3.97
CA LEU A 239 -41.85 18.13 -3.63
C LEU A 239 -43.34 18.21 -3.21
N PRO A 240 -44.31 17.62 -3.95
CA PRO A 240 -45.72 17.66 -3.54
C PRO A 240 -45.98 16.83 -2.27
N VAL A 241 -45.28 15.71 -2.06
CA VAL A 241 -45.40 14.92 -0.81
C VAL A 241 -44.89 15.74 0.39
N LEU A 242 -43.78 16.47 0.26
CA LEU A 242 -43.27 17.33 1.34
C LEU A 242 -44.25 18.47 1.67
N ALA A 243 -44.81 19.14 0.65
CA ALA A 243 -45.82 20.18 0.82
C ALA A 243 -47.07 19.63 1.53
N ALA A 244 -47.56 18.47 1.10
CA ALA A 244 -48.72 17.82 1.70
C ALA A 244 -48.46 17.42 3.16
N LYS A 245 -47.31 16.80 3.44
CA LYS A 245 -46.90 16.37 4.79
C LYS A 245 -46.71 17.57 5.74
N HIS A 246 -46.13 18.67 5.27
CA HIS A 246 -46.03 19.92 6.04
C HIS A 246 -47.43 20.38 6.51
N CYS A 247 -48.37 20.54 5.59
CA CYS A 247 -49.74 20.97 5.90
C CYS A 247 -50.49 19.95 6.78
N MET A 248 -50.32 18.63 6.56
CA MET A 248 -50.93 17.58 7.38
C MET A 248 -50.40 17.59 8.82
N MET A 249 -49.11 17.81 9.02
CA MET A 249 -48.51 17.91 10.36
C MET A 249 -48.92 19.20 11.07
N GLN A 250 -49.04 20.34 10.37
CA GLN A 250 -49.61 21.57 10.92
C GLN A 250 -51.07 21.37 11.34
N ALA A 251 -51.91 20.77 10.49
CA ALA A 251 -53.31 20.50 10.82
C ALA A 251 -53.46 19.52 12.00
N THR A 252 -52.55 18.56 12.13
CA THR A 252 -52.48 17.65 13.28
C THR A 252 -52.08 18.39 14.56
N ALA A 253 -51.12 19.31 14.47
CA ALA A 253 -50.71 20.14 15.61
C ALA A 253 -51.86 21.02 16.10
N GLU A 254 -52.56 21.70 15.18
CA GLU A 254 -53.70 22.58 15.50
C GLU A 254 -54.90 21.79 16.04
N LEU A 255 -55.19 20.59 15.52
CA LEU A 255 -56.25 19.71 16.03
C LEU A 255 -56.01 19.35 17.51
N HIS A 256 -54.80 18.93 17.87
CA HIS A 256 -54.47 18.58 19.25
C HIS A 256 -54.35 19.82 20.16
N GLN A 257 -53.84 20.94 19.64
CA GLN A 257 -53.81 22.19 20.41
C GLN A 257 -55.22 22.77 20.63
N ALA A 258 -56.17 22.57 19.70
CA ALA A 258 -57.58 22.91 19.90
C ALA A 258 -58.21 22.10 21.04
N ALA A 259 -57.97 20.78 21.11
CA ALA A 259 -58.42 19.95 22.23
C ALA A 259 -57.85 20.44 23.59
N LEU A 260 -56.64 21.02 23.62
CA LEU A 260 -56.10 21.67 24.81
C LEU A 260 -56.78 23.01 25.14
N ALA A 261 -57.27 23.75 24.13
CA ALA A 261 -58.03 24.98 24.32
C ALA A 261 -59.43 24.70 24.90
N ASP A 262 -60.13 23.68 24.41
CA ASP A 262 -61.38 23.16 24.99
C ASP A 262 -61.20 22.77 26.47
N GLN A 263 -60.19 21.95 26.78
CA GLN A 263 -59.84 21.58 28.17
C GLN A 263 -59.58 22.79 29.09
N LYS A 264 -59.14 23.93 28.51
CA LYS A 264 -58.91 25.21 29.21
C LYS A 264 -60.11 26.17 29.14
N LYS A 265 -61.24 25.76 28.55
CA LYS A 265 -62.46 26.55 28.33
C LYS A 265 -62.23 27.82 27.49
N ARG A 266 -61.36 27.71 26.48
CA ARG A 266 -61.07 28.76 25.50
C ARG A 266 -61.71 28.41 24.15
N PHE A 267 -63.04 28.37 24.12
CA PHE A 267 -63.81 27.86 22.98
C PHE A 267 -63.61 28.69 21.71
N GLY A 268 -63.36 29.99 21.84
CA GLY A 268 -62.95 30.84 20.73
C GLY A 268 -61.62 30.40 20.11
N GLU A 269 -60.60 30.14 20.95
CA GLU A 269 -59.26 29.66 20.51
C GLU A 269 -59.38 28.27 19.85
N GLU A 270 -60.16 27.36 20.43
CA GLU A 270 -60.45 26.04 19.85
C GLU A 270 -61.00 26.16 18.42
N ILE A 271 -62.06 26.96 18.24
CA ILE A 271 -62.70 27.16 16.94
C ILE A 271 -61.72 27.78 15.93
N ALA A 272 -60.91 28.76 16.33
CA ALA A 272 -59.93 29.38 15.43
C ALA A 272 -58.91 28.34 14.92
N ARG A 273 -58.35 27.53 15.81
CA ARG A 273 -57.38 26.46 15.45
C ARG A 273 -58.01 25.38 14.58
N LEU A 274 -59.24 24.96 14.88
CA LEU A 274 -59.96 23.98 14.06
C LEU A 274 -60.32 24.52 12.67
N GLN A 275 -60.58 25.82 12.52
CA GLN A 275 -60.75 26.46 11.21
C GLN A 275 -59.44 26.43 10.39
N HIS A 276 -58.30 26.75 11.02
CA HIS A 276 -56.98 26.66 10.37
C HIS A 276 -56.66 25.23 9.94
N ALA A 277 -56.87 24.24 10.83
CA ALA A 277 -56.70 22.83 10.50
C ALA A 277 -57.61 22.41 9.33
N ALA A 278 -58.85 22.91 9.26
CA ALA A 278 -59.80 22.61 8.18
C ALA A 278 -59.35 23.20 6.83
N GLU A 279 -58.78 24.41 6.82
CA GLU A 279 -58.21 25.03 5.62
C GLU A 279 -56.99 24.27 5.09
N LEU A 280 -56.09 23.85 5.99
CA LEU A 280 -54.91 23.06 5.66
C LEU A 280 -55.29 21.70 5.04
N VAL A 281 -56.16 20.92 5.67
CA VAL A 281 -56.59 19.61 5.11
C VAL A 281 -57.39 19.76 3.82
N LYS A 282 -58.18 20.83 3.66
CA LYS A 282 -58.88 21.14 2.41
C LYS A 282 -57.88 21.48 1.29
N THR A 283 -56.82 22.21 1.60
CA THR A 283 -55.75 22.52 0.64
C THR A 283 -55.04 21.25 0.19
N VAL A 284 -54.72 20.35 1.14
CA VAL A 284 -54.12 19.04 0.83
C VAL A 284 -55.05 18.20 -0.06
N ALA A 285 -56.32 18.07 0.31
CA ALA A 285 -57.32 17.30 -0.43
C ALA A 285 -57.69 17.87 -1.82
N SER A 286 -57.25 19.09 -2.17
CA SER A 286 -57.53 19.73 -3.46
C SER A 286 -56.30 19.93 -4.35
N ARG A 287 -55.09 19.69 -3.83
CA ARG A 287 -53.83 19.90 -4.57
C ARG A 287 -52.90 18.69 -4.57
N TYR A 288 -53.06 17.76 -3.63
CA TYR A 288 -52.11 16.66 -3.39
C TYR A 288 -52.81 15.31 -3.13
N ASP A 289 -54.07 15.16 -3.57
CA ASP A 289 -54.88 13.95 -3.43
C ASP A 289 -54.31 12.75 -4.21
N GLU A 290 -53.63 12.99 -5.33
CA GLU A 290 -52.84 11.97 -6.04
C GLU A 290 -51.70 11.36 -5.20
N TYR A 291 -51.22 12.09 -4.18
CA TYR A 291 -50.03 11.72 -3.41
C TYR A 291 -50.32 11.27 -1.98
N VAL A 292 -51.36 11.81 -1.32
CA VAL A 292 -51.69 11.49 0.08
C VAL A 292 -53.19 11.37 0.31
N ASN A 293 -53.58 10.48 1.23
CA ASN A 293 -54.95 10.39 1.72
C ASN A 293 -55.09 11.13 3.06
N VAL A 294 -55.88 12.20 3.08
CA VAL A 294 -56.15 13.04 4.25
C VAL A 294 -57.59 12.90 4.79
N LYS A 295 -58.37 11.95 4.26
CA LYS A 295 -59.81 11.79 4.56
C LYS A 295 -60.10 11.69 6.06
N ASP A 296 -59.43 10.77 6.75
CA ASP A 296 -59.71 10.50 8.18
C ASP A 296 -59.36 11.70 9.07
N LEU A 297 -58.27 12.42 8.73
CA LEU A 297 -57.88 13.65 9.44
C LEU A 297 -58.90 14.77 9.17
N SER A 298 -59.34 14.93 7.92
CA SER A 298 -60.39 15.88 7.54
C SER A 298 -61.71 15.58 8.25
N GLU A 299 -62.13 14.33 8.34
CA GLU A 299 -63.33 13.93 9.08
C GLU A 299 -63.19 14.15 10.59
N ARG A 300 -62.00 13.97 11.18
CA ARG A 300 -61.75 14.31 12.60
C ARG A 300 -61.86 15.81 12.84
N VAL A 301 -61.16 16.62 12.04
CA VAL A 301 -61.15 18.09 12.15
C VAL A 301 -62.56 18.66 11.96
N ASN A 302 -63.28 18.25 10.91
CA ASN A 302 -64.61 18.79 10.63
C ASN A 302 -65.66 18.38 11.67
N ARG A 303 -65.57 17.17 12.25
CA ARG A 303 -66.46 16.75 13.37
C ARG A 303 -66.22 17.61 14.62
N ALA A 304 -64.95 17.79 15.02
CA ALA A 304 -64.61 18.66 16.14
C ALA A 304 -65.09 20.10 15.89
N LEU A 305 -64.79 20.66 14.72
CA LEU A 305 -65.18 22.03 14.35
C LEU A 305 -66.70 22.25 14.37
N THR A 306 -67.47 21.25 13.93
CA THR A 306 -68.95 21.32 13.91
C THR A 306 -69.51 21.27 15.33
N ALA A 307 -68.95 20.44 16.21
CA ALA A 307 -69.34 20.38 17.62
C ALA A 307 -68.99 21.67 18.36
N ALA A 308 -67.73 22.11 18.29
CA ALA A 308 -67.24 23.32 18.95
C ALA A 308 -68.04 24.58 18.53
N LYS A 309 -68.27 24.76 17.21
CA LYS A 309 -69.12 25.86 16.71
C LYS A 309 -70.53 25.80 17.28
N LYS A 310 -71.18 24.63 17.23
CA LYS A 310 -72.54 24.48 17.78
C LYS A 310 -72.58 24.86 19.26
N ASP A 311 -71.69 24.33 20.08
CA ASP A 311 -71.73 24.59 21.51
C ASP A 311 -71.35 26.05 21.83
N ASN A 312 -70.47 26.68 21.04
CA ASN A 312 -70.19 28.10 21.17
C ASN A 312 -71.36 29.00 20.74
N ASP A 313 -72.02 28.69 19.62
CA ASP A 313 -73.14 29.46 19.06
C ASP A 313 -74.42 29.38 19.92
N PHE A 314 -74.60 28.29 20.69
CA PHE A 314 -75.78 28.08 21.54
C PHE A 314 -75.53 28.26 23.05
N ILE A 315 -74.29 28.09 23.53
CA ILE A 315 -73.96 28.07 24.97
C ILE A 315 -72.96 29.17 25.31
N TYR A 316 -71.72 29.08 24.81
CA TYR A 316 -70.60 29.84 25.39
C TYR A 316 -70.47 31.28 24.86
N HIS A 317 -70.83 31.52 23.60
CA HIS A 317 -70.70 32.82 22.93
C HIS A 317 -69.29 33.44 23.01
N ASP A 318 -68.25 32.61 23.10
CA ASP A 318 -66.86 33.05 23.19
C ASP A 318 -66.38 33.63 21.86
N ARG A 319 -65.55 34.67 21.91
CA ARG A 319 -65.09 35.39 20.72
C ARG A 319 -63.98 34.61 20.04
N VAL A 320 -64.24 34.12 18.84
CA VAL A 320 -63.20 33.53 17.97
C VAL A 320 -62.12 34.58 17.65
N PRO A 321 -60.85 34.38 18.06
CA PRO A 321 -59.75 35.29 17.76
C PRO A 321 -59.23 35.08 16.32
N GLU A 322 -58.46 36.04 15.81
CA GLU A 322 -57.70 35.83 14.57
C GLU A 322 -56.45 34.99 14.86
N LEU A 323 -56.00 34.17 13.91
CA LEU A 323 -54.86 33.25 14.10
C LEU A 323 -53.55 33.93 14.52
N LYS A 324 -53.36 35.20 14.12
CA LYS A 324 -52.19 36.01 14.51
C LYS A 324 -52.17 36.37 16.02
N ASP A 325 -53.34 36.37 16.66
CA ASP A 325 -53.54 36.73 18.07
C ASP A 325 -53.50 35.49 18.98
N VAL A 326 -53.34 34.30 18.39
CA VAL A 326 -53.33 33.01 19.08
C VAL A 326 -51.89 32.59 19.45
N GLU A 327 -51.72 31.98 20.63
CA GLU A 327 -50.40 31.55 21.11
C GLU A 327 -49.79 30.49 20.17
N HIS A 328 -48.51 30.67 19.82
CA HIS A 328 -47.82 29.74 18.93
C HIS A 328 -47.65 28.36 19.59
N ILE A 329 -47.86 27.29 18.83
CA ILE A 329 -47.64 25.93 19.32
C ILE A 329 -46.14 25.76 19.61
N GLY A 330 -45.81 25.20 20.78
CA GLY A 330 -44.43 24.83 21.09
C GLY A 330 -43.89 23.73 20.17
N LYS A 331 -42.61 23.39 20.32
CA LYS A 331 -41.92 22.40 19.49
C LYS A 331 -41.19 21.40 20.38
N ALA A 332 -41.15 20.14 19.98
CA ALA A 332 -40.43 19.09 20.70
C ALA A 332 -39.86 18.07 19.70
N THR A 333 -38.53 17.94 19.64
CA THR A 333 -37.86 16.89 18.88
C THR A 333 -37.61 15.66 19.74
N LEU A 334 -37.87 14.47 19.19
CA LEU A 334 -37.47 13.18 19.76
C LEU A 334 -36.46 12.44 18.87
N VAL A 335 -35.98 13.09 17.81
CA VAL A 335 -35.14 12.48 16.77
C VAL A 335 -33.83 13.21 16.59
N LYS A 336 -32.81 12.47 16.16
CA LYS A 336 -31.52 12.98 15.71
C LYS A 336 -31.00 12.15 14.54
N ALA A 337 -30.21 12.76 13.68
CA ALA A 337 -29.42 12.01 12.71
C ALA A 337 -28.44 11.09 13.47
N THR A 338 -28.41 9.81 13.13
CA THR A 338 -27.50 8.84 13.77
C THR A 338 -26.06 9.14 13.36
N ALA A 339 -25.16 9.35 14.33
CA ALA A 339 -23.74 9.54 14.02
C ALA A 339 -23.15 8.27 13.38
N ILE A 340 -22.48 8.43 12.25
CA ILE A 340 -21.78 7.34 11.56
C ILE A 340 -20.43 7.13 12.27
N GLN A 341 -20.32 6.02 13.00
CA GLN A 341 -19.12 5.59 13.72
C GLN A 341 -18.91 4.10 13.44
N ASN A 342 -17.74 3.71 12.94
CA ASN A 342 -17.44 2.31 12.64
C ASN A 342 -17.09 1.53 13.92
N PRO A 343 -17.45 0.23 14.01
CA PRO A 343 -18.26 -0.51 13.05
C PRO A 343 -19.76 -0.19 13.14
N LEU A 344 -20.43 -0.10 12.00
CA LEU A 344 -21.88 0.10 11.89
C LEU A 344 -22.66 -1.22 11.98
N SER A 345 -22.04 -2.34 11.60
CA SER A 345 -22.63 -3.68 11.66
C SER A 345 -22.47 -4.33 13.05
N GLN A 346 -23.49 -5.08 13.48
CA GLN A 346 -23.56 -5.57 14.88
C GLN A 346 -22.56 -6.68 15.23
N LYS A 347 -22.03 -7.38 14.22
CA LYS A 347 -21.09 -8.50 14.36
C LYS A 347 -19.95 -8.35 13.37
N PHE A 348 -19.35 -7.16 13.36
CA PHE A 348 -18.20 -6.87 12.51
C PHE A 348 -16.99 -7.74 12.91
N SER A 349 -16.24 -8.17 11.89
CA SER A 349 -14.97 -8.86 12.02
C SER A 349 -14.14 -8.44 10.82
N ASP A 350 -12.95 -7.92 11.05
CA ASP A 350 -12.06 -7.46 9.97
C ASP A 350 -11.38 -8.67 9.32
N LEU A 351 -11.71 -8.93 8.04
CA LEU A 351 -11.07 -9.96 7.23
C LEU A 351 -9.54 -9.81 7.15
N PHE A 352 -9.00 -8.62 7.42
CA PHE A 352 -7.59 -8.28 7.36
C PHE A 352 -7.01 -7.89 8.72
N GLU A 353 -7.62 -8.29 9.85
CA GLU A 353 -7.24 -7.82 11.21
C GLU A 353 -5.72 -7.87 11.46
N LYS A 354 -5.08 -8.99 11.11
CA LYS A 354 -3.62 -9.23 11.25
C LYS A 354 -2.74 -8.36 10.35
N MET A 355 -3.28 -7.84 9.25
CA MET A 355 -2.54 -7.11 8.23
C MET A 355 -2.22 -5.68 8.71
N VAL A 356 -0.93 -5.40 8.88
CA VAL A 356 -0.40 -4.12 9.39
C VAL A 356 -0.64 -2.98 8.38
N PRO A 357 -1.12 -1.78 8.79
CA PRO A 357 -1.33 -0.63 7.90
C PRO A 357 -0.06 -0.17 7.16
N MET A 358 -0.23 0.36 5.94
CA MET A 358 0.87 0.81 5.07
C MET A 358 1.79 1.84 5.73
N ALA A 359 1.22 2.81 6.45
CA ALA A 359 2.00 3.82 7.15
C ALA A 359 2.92 3.22 8.23
N VAL A 360 2.48 2.14 8.91
CA VAL A 360 3.31 1.42 9.88
C VAL A 360 4.40 0.63 9.16
N GLN A 361 4.08 -0.08 8.07
CA GLN A 361 5.08 -0.82 7.29
C GLN A 361 6.20 0.09 6.76
N GLN A 362 5.83 1.26 6.24
CA GLN A 362 6.78 2.29 5.80
C GLN A 362 7.62 2.81 6.97
N SER A 363 7.00 3.10 8.13
CA SER A 363 7.72 3.58 9.32
C SER A 363 8.71 2.54 9.87
N VAL A 364 8.34 1.25 9.88
CA VAL A 364 9.23 0.14 10.26
C VAL A 364 10.41 0.01 9.28
N SER A 365 10.17 0.15 7.97
CA SER A 365 11.22 0.12 6.95
C SER A 365 12.24 1.25 7.15
N VAL A 366 11.78 2.49 7.34
CA VAL A 366 12.64 3.66 7.58
C VAL A 366 13.38 3.53 8.92
N SER A 367 12.70 3.10 9.99
CA SER A 367 13.32 2.81 11.30
C SER A 367 14.46 1.78 11.17
N ASN A 368 14.25 0.70 10.42
CA ASN A 368 15.27 -0.31 10.18
C ASN A 368 16.46 0.23 9.39
N GLN A 369 16.24 1.12 8.42
CA GLN A 369 17.32 1.81 7.72
C GLN A 369 18.12 2.72 8.67
N ARG A 370 17.46 3.58 9.46
CA ARG A 370 18.12 4.45 10.45
C ARG A 370 18.90 3.63 11.50
N LYS A 371 18.40 2.46 11.88
CA LYS A 371 19.11 1.50 12.73
C LYS A 371 20.38 0.97 12.06
N ALA A 372 20.28 0.52 10.81
CA ALA A 372 21.43 0.04 10.04
C ALA A 372 22.49 1.14 9.88
N ASP A 373 22.10 2.36 9.53
CA ASP A 373 23.00 3.51 9.39
C ASP A 373 23.70 3.84 10.72
N THR A 374 22.98 3.76 11.85
CA THR A 374 23.54 3.97 13.19
C THR A 374 24.57 2.90 13.54
N VAL A 375 24.24 1.62 13.33
CA VAL A 375 25.17 0.50 13.56
C VAL A 375 26.40 0.61 12.66
N ASN A 376 26.22 0.86 11.37
CA ASN A 376 27.30 0.98 10.39
C ASN A 376 28.23 2.15 10.73
N ARG A 377 27.70 3.32 11.12
CA ARG A 377 28.50 4.48 11.54
C ARG A 377 29.33 4.20 12.78
N LEU A 378 28.77 3.54 13.80
CA LEU A 378 29.48 3.23 15.03
C LEU A 378 30.56 2.15 14.81
N VAL A 379 30.21 1.06 14.12
CA VAL A 379 31.13 -0.05 13.83
C VAL A 379 32.24 0.39 12.85
N GLY A 380 31.91 1.17 11.83
CA GLY A 380 32.88 1.73 10.89
C GLY A 380 33.93 2.59 11.61
N GLY A 381 33.48 3.54 12.44
CA GLY A 381 34.38 4.39 13.24
C GLY A 381 35.31 3.60 14.17
N LEU A 382 34.83 2.51 14.80
CA LEU A 382 35.68 1.64 15.62
C LEU A 382 36.78 0.94 14.79
N ARG A 383 36.42 0.45 13.60
CA ARG A 383 37.33 -0.27 12.69
C ARG A 383 38.38 0.66 12.07
N GLU A 384 37.95 1.80 11.54
CA GLU A 384 38.83 2.84 10.99
C GLU A 384 39.88 3.28 12.02
N ALA A 385 39.45 3.53 13.26
CA ALA A 385 40.32 3.94 14.34
C ALA A 385 41.31 2.84 14.76
N THR A 386 40.89 1.58 14.82
CA THR A 386 41.78 0.45 15.12
C THR A 386 42.80 0.21 14.00
N ASN A 387 42.39 0.38 12.73
CA ASN A 387 43.31 0.32 11.60
C ASN A 387 44.35 1.45 11.65
N LEU A 388 43.94 2.67 12.05
CA LEU A 388 44.85 3.78 12.28
C LEU A 388 45.86 3.48 13.41
N CYS A 389 45.44 2.88 14.53
CA CYS A 389 46.36 2.42 15.58
C CYS A 389 47.44 1.49 15.02
N ASN A 390 47.00 0.42 14.33
CA ASN A 390 47.92 -0.59 13.81
C ASN A 390 48.89 0.01 12.78
N GLY A 391 48.42 0.88 11.89
CA GLY A 391 49.24 1.60 10.92
C GLY A 391 50.29 2.51 11.58
N VAL A 392 49.92 3.25 12.63
CA VAL A 392 50.88 4.07 13.39
C VAL A 392 51.91 3.18 14.09
N LEU A 393 51.49 2.13 14.81
CA LEU A 393 52.43 1.22 15.50
C LEU A 393 53.42 0.56 14.53
N ALA A 394 52.95 0.09 13.38
CA ALA A 394 53.80 -0.47 12.33
C ALA A 394 54.82 0.55 11.80
N SER A 395 54.42 1.81 11.60
CA SER A 395 55.34 2.89 11.16
C SER A 395 56.46 3.18 12.16
N LEU A 396 56.22 2.95 13.45
CA LEU A 396 57.16 3.14 14.56
C LEU A 396 57.93 1.86 14.94
N ASN A 397 57.75 0.75 14.21
CA ASN A 397 58.27 -0.58 14.55
C ASN A 397 57.87 -1.06 15.98
N LEU A 398 56.71 -0.67 16.49
CA LEU A 398 56.23 -1.06 17.82
C LEU A 398 55.26 -2.26 17.73
N PRO A 399 55.30 -3.22 18.67
CA PRO A 399 56.18 -3.31 19.84
C PRO A 399 57.60 -3.86 19.56
N ALA A 400 57.86 -4.37 18.35
CA ALA A 400 59.08 -5.14 18.01
C ALA A 400 60.40 -4.45 18.42
N ALA A 401 60.53 -3.14 18.22
CA ALA A 401 61.72 -2.36 18.57
C ALA A 401 62.03 -2.32 20.09
N LEU A 402 61.05 -2.57 20.96
CA LEU A 402 61.24 -2.66 22.42
C LEU A 402 61.66 -4.06 22.86
N GLU A 403 61.37 -5.07 22.05
CA GLU A 403 61.73 -6.47 22.26
C GLU A 403 63.11 -6.79 21.66
N ASP A 404 63.47 -6.11 20.57
CA ASP A 404 64.72 -6.25 19.83
C ASP A 404 65.95 -5.59 20.48
N LEU A 405 66.06 -5.65 21.80
CA LEU A 405 67.20 -5.09 22.55
C LEU A 405 68.47 -5.98 22.44
N SER A 406 68.29 -7.23 22.02
CA SER A 406 69.35 -8.23 21.82
C SER A 406 69.94 -8.23 20.41
N GLY A 407 69.26 -7.70 19.39
CA GLY A 407 69.76 -7.58 18.01
C GLY A 407 69.99 -8.88 17.23
N ASP A 408 69.98 -10.04 17.90
CA ASP A 408 70.30 -11.37 17.33
C ASP A 408 69.10 -12.34 17.27
N SER A 409 67.98 -12.04 17.94
CA SER A 409 66.82 -12.95 18.08
C SER A 409 65.54 -12.36 17.48
N VAL A 410 64.64 -13.17 16.92
CA VAL A 410 63.34 -12.68 16.42
C VAL A 410 62.51 -12.09 17.57
N PRO A 411 61.92 -10.89 17.44
CA PRO A 411 61.01 -10.33 18.44
C PRO A 411 59.79 -11.23 18.68
N GLN A 412 59.36 -11.36 19.93
CA GLN A 412 58.26 -12.25 20.33
C GLN A 412 56.95 -11.87 19.64
N SER A 413 56.67 -10.57 19.47
CA SER A 413 55.50 -10.08 18.75
C SER A 413 55.48 -10.52 17.28
N ILE A 414 56.65 -10.62 16.64
CA ILE A 414 56.77 -11.10 15.25
C ILE A 414 56.60 -12.62 15.19
N LEU A 415 57.10 -13.36 16.18
CA LEU A 415 56.85 -14.80 16.30
C LEU A 415 55.37 -15.12 16.56
N GLU A 416 54.68 -14.31 17.37
CA GLU A 416 53.24 -14.45 17.61
C GLU A 416 52.42 -14.13 16.37
N LYS A 417 52.75 -13.04 15.67
CA LYS A 417 52.20 -12.72 14.34
C LYS A 417 52.42 -13.86 13.33
N SER A 418 53.61 -14.45 13.29
CA SER A 418 53.94 -15.61 12.44
C SER A 418 53.08 -16.85 12.78
N ARG A 419 52.99 -17.21 14.07
CA ARG A 419 52.14 -18.31 14.56
C ARG A 419 50.66 -18.07 14.24
N ALA A 420 50.17 -16.84 14.35
CA ALA A 420 48.79 -16.47 14.03
C ALA A 420 48.49 -16.62 12.53
N VAL A 421 49.41 -16.19 11.65
CA VAL A 421 49.25 -16.38 10.19
C VAL A 421 49.29 -17.87 9.82
N MET A 422 50.22 -18.64 10.40
CA MET A 422 50.29 -20.09 10.18
C MET A 422 49.02 -20.82 10.67
N SER A 423 48.47 -20.45 11.83
CA SER A 423 47.24 -21.08 12.36
C SER A 423 45.99 -20.78 11.51
N GLN A 424 46.00 -19.68 10.76
CA GLN A 424 44.95 -19.32 9.80
C GLN A 424 45.13 -19.97 8.42
N GLY A 425 46.11 -20.88 8.25
CA GLY A 425 46.39 -21.59 7.00
C GLY A 425 47.49 -20.95 6.14
N GLY A 426 48.18 -19.92 6.65
CA GLY A 426 49.30 -19.26 5.99
C GLY A 426 48.98 -18.69 4.60
N LEU A 427 50.03 -18.42 3.82
CA LEU A 427 49.93 -17.89 2.46
C LEU A 427 49.00 -18.74 1.57
N GLN A 428 49.03 -20.07 1.72
CA GLN A 428 48.25 -21.00 0.91
C GLN A 428 46.73 -20.75 1.00
N SER A 429 46.23 -20.33 2.17
CA SER A 429 44.81 -20.01 2.37
C SER A 429 44.37 -18.79 1.57
N VAL A 430 45.22 -17.76 1.49
CA VAL A 430 44.98 -16.53 0.74
C VAL A 430 45.10 -16.79 -0.76
N GLU A 431 46.11 -17.55 -1.20
CA GLU A 431 46.26 -17.97 -2.60
C GLU A 431 45.04 -18.76 -3.11
N MET A 432 44.47 -19.63 -2.28
CA MET A 432 43.26 -20.40 -2.60
C MET A 432 42.06 -19.47 -2.85
N LEU A 433 41.75 -18.58 -1.91
CA LEU A 433 40.65 -17.61 -2.06
C LEU A 433 40.86 -16.66 -3.25
N ILE A 434 42.10 -16.21 -3.48
CA ILE A 434 42.49 -15.40 -4.65
C ILE A 434 42.26 -16.14 -5.97
N LYS A 435 42.41 -17.47 -5.99
CA LYS A 435 42.12 -18.31 -7.15
C LYS A 435 40.63 -18.55 -7.35
N GLU A 436 39.86 -18.70 -6.26
CA GLU A 436 38.41 -18.96 -6.30
C GLU A 436 37.58 -17.72 -6.71
N LEU A 437 37.97 -16.50 -6.31
CA LEU A 437 37.23 -15.26 -6.62
C LEU A 437 36.88 -15.10 -8.12
N PRO A 438 37.84 -15.25 -9.07
CA PRO A 438 37.54 -15.21 -10.51
C PRO A 438 36.55 -16.27 -10.98
N GLU A 439 36.55 -17.46 -10.38
CA GLU A 439 35.60 -18.54 -10.72
C GLU A 439 34.18 -18.17 -10.27
N LEU A 440 34.05 -17.59 -9.06
CA LEU A 440 32.79 -17.06 -8.54
C LEU A 440 32.26 -15.86 -9.36
N LEU A 441 33.12 -14.94 -9.76
CA LEU A 441 32.77 -13.83 -10.66
C LEU A 441 32.26 -14.36 -12.01
N THR A 442 32.96 -15.35 -12.59
CA THR A 442 32.60 -15.95 -13.88
C THR A 442 31.21 -16.59 -13.80
N ARG A 443 30.96 -17.41 -12.76
CA ARG A 443 29.63 -18.01 -12.50
C ARG A 443 28.51 -16.97 -12.44
N ASN A 444 28.74 -15.86 -11.73
CA ASN A 444 27.74 -14.79 -11.63
C ASN A 444 27.50 -14.09 -12.98
N ARG A 445 28.56 -13.82 -13.76
CA ARG A 445 28.43 -13.25 -15.12
C ARG A 445 27.66 -14.19 -16.06
N GLU A 446 27.98 -15.48 -16.07
CA GLU A 446 27.30 -16.49 -16.91
C GLU A 446 25.78 -16.53 -16.62
N ILE A 447 25.37 -16.57 -15.34
CA ILE A 447 23.95 -16.56 -14.97
C ILE A 447 23.24 -15.28 -15.45
N LEU A 448 23.88 -14.11 -15.31
CA LEU A 448 23.32 -12.84 -15.75
C LEU A 448 23.21 -12.76 -17.28
N ASP A 449 24.26 -13.16 -18.00
CA ASP A 449 24.33 -13.12 -19.46
C ASP A 449 23.32 -14.10 -20.09
N GLU A 450 23.17 -15.31 -19.54
CA GLU A 450 22.13 -16.25 -19.96
C GLU A 450 20.72 -15.69 -19.69
N SER A 451 20.50 -15.05 -18.53
CA SER A 451 19.22 -14.43 -18.18
C SER A 451 18.82 -13.35 -19.17
N LEU A 452 19.75 -12.44 -19.50
CA LEU A 452 19.54 -11.37 -20.47
C LEU A 452 19.39 -11.91 -21.90
N LYS A 453 20.16 -12.93 -22.26
CA LYS A 453 20.05 -13.60 -23.57
C LYS A 453 18.68 -14.22 -23.79
N MET A 454 18.08 -14.87 -22.79
CA MET A 454 16.71 -15.40 -22.90
C MET A 454 15.68 -14.33 -23.29
N LEU A 455 15.81 -13.12 -22.74
CA LEU A 455 14.94 -11.98 -23.08
C LEU A 455 15.18 -11.49 -24.51
N VAL A 456 16.46 -11.35 -24.91
CA VAL A 456 16.87 -10.89 -26.25
C VAL A 456 16.43 -11.88 -27.34
N ASP A 457 16.62 -13.18 -27.13
CA ASP A 457 16.25 -14.23 -28.08
C ASP A 457 14.73 -14.28 -28.29
N GLU A 458 13.92 -14.14 -27.22
CA GLU A 458 12.46 -14.08 -27.36
C GLU A 458 12.02 -12.78 -28.06
N GLU A 459 12.57 -11.63 -27.68
CA GLU A 459 12.26 -10.34 -28.29
C GLU A 459 12.62 -10.28 -29.78
N ALA A 460 13.73 -10.90 -30.19
CA ALA A 460 14.08 -11.07 -31.60
C ALA A 460 12.97 -11.85 -32.34
N THR A 461 12.50 -12.98 -31.78
CA THR A 461 11.40 -13.74 -32.39
C THR A 461 10.08 -12.97 -32.40
N ASP A 462 9.77 -12.19 -31.36
CA ASP A 462 8.57 -11.34 -31.31
C ASP A 462 8.59 -10.27 -32.41
N ASN A 463 9.74 -9.63 -32.61
CA ASN A 463 9.94 -8.61 -33.64
C ASN A 463 9.89 -9.21 -35.05
N GLU A 464 10.47 -10.39 -35.29
CA GLU A 464 10.33 -11.10 -36.55
C GLU A 464 8.87 -11.45 -36.88
N LEU A 465 8.12 -11.97 -35.89
CA LEU A 465 6.72 -12.37 -36.08
C LEU A 465 5.82 -11.15 -36.28
N ARG A 466 6.08 -10.05 -35.57
CA ARG A 466 5.43 -8.76 -35.80
C ARG A 466 5.72 -8.20 -37.19
N ALA A 467 6.95 -8.32 -37.69
CA ALA A 467 7.29 -7.91 -39.05
C ALA A 467 6.59 -8.77 -40.12
N LYS A 468 6.49 -10.10 -39.90
CA LYS A 468 5.87 -11.05 -40.83
C LYS A 468 4.33 -10.92 -40.89
N PHE A 469 3.67 -10.64 -39.76
CA PHE A 469 2.22 -10.71 -39.65
C PHE A 469 1.52 -9.37 -39.31
N ASN A 470 2.29 -8.34 -38.98
CA ASN A 470 1.87 -6.95 -38.79
C ASN A 470 0.60 -6.84 -37.91
N GLN A 471 -0.53 -6.35 -38.45
CA GLN A 471 -1.80 -6.19 -37.72
C GLN A 471 -2.36 -7.49 -37.14
N ARG A 472 -1.97 -8.66 -37.67
CA ARG A 472 -2.40 -9.97 -37.15
C ARG A 472 -1.53 -10.47 -35.99
N TRP A 473 -0.47 -9.75 -35.59
CA TRP A 473 0.38 -10.04 -34.42
C TRP A 473 0.16 -9.01 -33.30
N ASN A 474 -1.08 -8.89 -32.84
CA ASN A 474 -1.52 -7.82 -31.95
C ASN A 474 -1.27 -8.12 -30.46
N ARG A 475 -0.01 -8.30 -30.08
CA ARG A 475 0.46 -8.41 -28.69
C ARG A 475 1.46 -7.33 -28.34
N THR A 476 1.49 -6.91 -27.07
CA THR A 476 2.47 -5.93 -26.54
C THR A 476 3.89 -6.30 -26.96
N PRO A 477 4.71 -5.35 -27.47
CA PRO A 477 6.10 -5.63 -27.83
C PRO A 477 6.90 -6.17 -26.65
N SER A 478 7.64 -7.26 -26.86
CA SER A 478 8.52 -7.83 -25.83
C SER A 478 9.53 -6.79 -25.31
N GLY A 479 10.03 -5.91 -26.19
CA GLY A 479 10.93 -4.82 -25.81
C GLY A 479 10.33 -3.78 -24.85
N ASP A 480 9.01 -3.57 -24.85
CA ASP A 480 8.32 -2.73 -23.87
C ASP A 480 8.09 -3.49 -22.55
N LEU A 481 7.67 -4.76 -22.65
CA LEU A 481 7.39 -5.63 -21.52
C LEU A 481 8.66 -5.93 -20.68
N TYR A 482 9.82 -6.07 -21.32
CA TYR A 482 11.07 -6.44 -20.67
C TYR A 482 11.87 -5.25 -20.11
N LYS A 483 11.42 -3.99 -20.27
CA LYS A 483 12.13 -2.81 -19.72
C LYS A 483 12.50 -2.95 -18.24
N PRO A 484 11.60 -3.39 -17.33
CA PRO A 484 11.95 -3.53 -15.91
C PRO A 484 13.06 -4.56 -15.67
N LEU A 485 12.99 -5.73 -16.34
CA LEU A 485 14.00 -6.78 -16.21
C LEU A 485 15.35 -6.37 -16.82
N LYS A 486 15.35 -5.64 -17.94
CA LYS A 486 16.57 -5.06 -18.53
C LYS A 486 17.21 -4.03 -17.59
N THR A 487 16.42 -3.23 -16.88
CA THR A 487 16.92 -2.30 -15.85
C THR A 487 17.47 -3.05 -14.63
N GLU A 488 16.79 -4.09 -14.15
CA GLU A 488 17.28 -4.95 -13.06
C GLU A 488 18.61 -5.63 -13.44
N GLY A 489 18.73 -6.16 -14.66
CA GLY A 489 19.98 -6.73 -15.18
C GLY A 489 21.12 -5.72 -15.36
N ALA A 490 20.81 -4.50 -15.81
CA ALA A 490 21.81 -3.42 -15.90
C ALA A 490 22.35 -3.02 -14.51
N ASN A 491 21.50 -3.04 -13.48
CA ASN A 491 21.93 -2.81 -12.10
C ASN A 491 22.86 -3.93 -11.61
N PHE A 492 22.55 -5.20 -11.89
CA PHE A 492 23.44 -6.32 -11.57
C PHE A 492 24.79 -6.23 -12.29
N SER A 493 24.81 -5.81 -13.56
CA SER A 493 26.05 -5.57 -14.31
C SER A 493 26.91 -4.49 -13.61
N SER A 494 26.30 -3.35 -13.23
CA SER A 494 27.02 -2.29 -12.50
C SER A 494 27.53 -2.72 -11.13
N VAL A 495 26.84 -3.65 -10.45
CA VAL A 495 27.30 -4.26 -9.20
C VAL A 495 28.51 -5.17 -9.44
N LEU A 496 28.50 -5.97 -10.51
CA LEU A 496 29.63 -6.83 -10.89
C LEU A 496 30.87 -6.02 -11.30
N ASP A 497 30.71 -4.90 -12.03
CA ASP A 497 31.85 -4.05 -12.42
C ASP A 497 32.52 -3.35 -11.22
N LYS A 498 31.73 -3.01 -10.18
CA LYS A 498 32.26 -2.53 -8.89
C LYS A 498 33.00 -3.64 -8.14
N ALA A 499 32.48 -4.87 -8.15
CA ALA A 499 33.13 -6.02 -7.53
C ALA A 499 34.48 -6.34 -8.20
N VAL A 500 34.55 -6.31 -9.54
CA VAL A 500 35.82 -6.44 -10.30
C VAL A 500 36.85 -5.40 -9.86
N SER A 501 36.42 -4.15 -9.65
CA SER A 501 37.29 -3.06 -9.20
C SER A 501 37.81 -3.31 -7.78
N ALA A 502 36.98 -3.84 -6.88
CA ALA A 502 37.38 -4.22 -5.53
C ALA A 502 38.35 -5.42 -5.50
N ASP A 503 38.07 -6.47 -6.28
CA ASP A 503 38.93 -7.64 -6.42
C ASP A 503 40.32 -7.27 -6.93
N GLN A 504 40.41 -6.28 -7.83
CA GLN A 504 41.69 -5.73 -8.30
C GLN A 504 42.47 -5.08 -7.17
N VAL A 505 41.85 -4.23 -6.34
CA VAL A 505 42.51 -3.59 -5.19
C VAL A 505 43.06 -4.63 -4.20
N VAL A 506 42.30 -5.68 -3.90
CA VAL A 506 42.75 -6.76 -3.02
C VAL A 506 43.93 -7.54 -3.64
N ARG A 507 43.88 -7.81 -4.95
CA ARG A 507 44.95 -8.53 -5.67
C ARG A 507 46.23 -7.70 -5.81
N GLU A 508 46.15 -6.40 -6.09
CA GLU A 508 47.31 -5.50 -6.12
C GLU A 508 47.99 -5.42 -4.75
N ARG A 509 47.20 -5.36 -3.68
CA ARG A 509 47.72 -5.38 -2.30
C ARG A 509 48.36 -6.73 -1.94
N PHE A 510 47.77 -7.84 -2.35
CA PHE A 510 48.39 -9.16 -2.20
C PHE A 510 49.74 -9.22 -2.91
N ASN A 511 49.81 -8.82 -4.18
CA ASN A 511 51.06 -8.81 -4.96
C ASN A 511 52.14 -7.93 -4.32
N THR A 512 51.76 -6.87 -3.61
CA THR A 512 52.69 -5.95 -2.92
C THR A 512 53.29 -6.56 -1.65
N HIS A 513 52.57 -7.46 -0.97
CA HIS A 513 52.98 -8.01 0.33
C HIS A 513 53.31 -9.51 0.34
N CYS A 514 53.04 -10.24 -0.74
CA CYS A 514 53.12 -11.71 -0.79
C CYS A 514 54.50 -12.27 -0.38
N GLU A 515 55.61 -11.65 -0.80
CA GLU A 515 56.96 -12.11 -0.44
C GLU A 515 57.24 -12.02 1.07
N MET A 516 56.79 -10.95 1.72
CA MET A 516 56.97 -10.75 3.17
C MET A 516 56.00 -11.61 3.97
N ILE A 517 54.79 -11.87 3.46
CA ILE A 517 53.85 -12.85 4.04
C ILE A 517 54.44 -14.26 3.93
N ALA A 518 55.03 -14.62 2.78
CA ALA A 518 55.72 -15.89 2.57
C ALA A 518 56.89 -16.06 3.55
N LEU A 519 57.64 -15.00 3.82
CA LEU A 519 58.71 -15.00 4.81
C LEU A 519 58.18 -15.20 6.24
N LEU A 520 57.09 -14.52 6.61
CA LEU A 520 56.42 -14.67 7.91
C LEU A 520 55.86 -16.09 8.13
N CYS A 521 55.57 -16.85 7.06
CA CYS A 521 55.09 -18.23 7.11
C CYS A 521 56.20 -19.29 7.23
N ARG A 522 57.49 -18.92 7.27
CA ARG A 522 58.62 -19.87 7.37
C ARG A 522 58.83 -20.36 8.81
N SER A 523 59.69 -21.37 8.97
CA SER A 523 60.09 -21.82 10.29
C SER A 523 60.85 -20.73 11.07
N GLU A 524 60.81 -20.77 12.40
CA GLU A 524 61.45 -19.79 13.28
C GLU A 524 62.96 -19.64 12.99
N ALA A 525 63.65 -20.74 12.64
CA ALA A 525 65.06 -20.73 12.27
C ALA A 525 65.32 -20.01 10.93
N GLU A 526 64.47 -20.21 9.93
CA GLU A 526 64.59 -19.55 8.62
C GLU A 526 64.20 -18.07 8.69
N LEU A 527 63.19 -17.73 9.50
CA LEU A 527 62.79 -16.36 9.79
C LEU A 527 63.93 -15.62 10.52
N SER A 528 64.54 -16.24 11.52
CA SER A 528 65.70 -15.67 12.23
C SER A 528 66.92 -15.49 11.33
N ALA A 529 67.15 -16.38 10.35
CA ALA A 529 68.25 -16.26 9.40
C ALA A 529 68.04 -15.18 8.32
N ALA A 530 66.79 -14.77 8.09
CA ALA A 530 66.43 -13.76 7.09
C ALA A 530 66.39 -12.31 7.66
N ILE A 531 66.33 -12.15 8.98
CA ILE A 531 66.37 -10.84 9.63
C ILE A 531 67.85 -10.49 9.92
N PRO A 532 68.39 -9.37 9.39
CA PRO A 532 69.78 -8.95 9.66
C PRO A 532 70.06 -8.86 11.15
N SER A 533 71.20 -9.34 11.63
CA SER A 533 71.65 -9.10 13.01
C SER A 533 72.16 -7.67 13.18
N ALA A 534 72.01 -7.11 14.39
CA ALA A 534 72.49 -5.77 14.72
C ALA A 534 73.14 -5.75 16.12
N ASN A 535 74.04 -4.80 16.36
CA ASN A 535 74.71 -4.70 17.65
C ASN A 535 73.71 -4.44 18.80
N PRO A 536 73.76 -5.22 19.91
CA PRO A 536 72.73 -5.19 20.95
C PRO A 536 72.74 -3.90 21.78
N THR A 537 71.59 -3.23 21.88
CA THR A 537 71.45 -1.95 22.58
C THR A 537 71.24 -2.14 24.10
N LYS A 538 72.15 -2.90 24.75
CA LYS A 538 72.03 -3.33 26.16
C LYS A 538 71.91 -2.18 27.16
N THR A 539 72.35 -0.97 26.81
CA THR A 539 72.20 0.26 27.62
C THR A 539 70.75 0.75 27.75
N LEU A 540 69.85 0.36 26.84
CA LEU A 540 68.42 0.67 26.92
C LEU A 540 67.63 -0.36 27.76
N GLN A 541 68.25 -1.48 28.11
CA GLN A 541 67.61 -2.61 28.79
C GLN A 541 67.34 -2.26 30.25
N GLY A 542 66.08 -1.92 30.55
CA GLY A 542 65.64 -1.41 31.85
C GLY A 542 65.55 0.12 31.96
N SER A 543 65.61 0.85 30.83
CA SER A 543 65.38 2.31 30.83
C SER A 543 63.91 2.67 31.11
N GLU A 544 63.70 3.82 31.74
CA GLU A 544 62.37 4.33 32.10
C GLU A 544 61.48 4.51 30.85
N VAL A 545 62.04 5.05 29.75
CA VAL A 545 61.33 5.24 28.47
C VAL A 545 60.80 3.91 27.90
N VAL A 546 61.55 2.81 28.01
CA VAL A 546 61.10 1.48 27.58
C VAL A 546 59.95 0.97 28.46
N SER A 547 59.98 1.23 29.77
CA SER A 547 58.89 0.87 30.68
C SER A 547 57.61 1.67 30.39
N VAL A 548 57.75 2.98 30.16
CA VAL A 548 56.65 3.88 29.79
C VAL A 548 56.01 3.45 28.47
N LEU A 549 56.80 3.23 27.41
CA LEU A 549 56.27 2.76 26.11
C LEU A 549 55.57 1.40 26.22
N ARG A 550 56.12 0.44 26.98
CA ARG A 550 55.46 -0.85 27.21
C ARG A 550 54.10 -0.71 27.89
N SER A 551 53.99 0.20 28.88
CA SER A 551 52.71 0.49 29.55
C SER A 551 51.70 1.18 28.62
N GLN A 552 52.14 2.13 27.79
CA GLN A 552 51.29 2.81 26.82
C GLN A 552 50.77 1.86 25.73
N LEU A 553 51.60 0.91 25.26
CA LEU A 553 51.20 -0.10 24.28
C LEU A 553 50.19 -1.09 24.86
N ALA A 554 50.36 -1.52 26.12
CA ALA A 554 49.39 -2.36 26.81
C ALA A 554 48.02 -1.65 26.93
N GLN A 555 48.00 -0.37 27.32
CA GLN A 555 46.77 0.43 27.35
C GLN A 555 46.12 0.57 25.97
N LEU A 556 46.90 0.65 24.89
CA LEU A 556 46.38 0.74 23.53
C LEU A 556 45.77 -0.60 23.04
N ASP A 557 46.34 -1.73 23.43
CA ASP A 557 45.75 -3.05 23.15
C ASP A 557 44.51 -3.33 24.01
N GLU A 558 44.45 -2.87 25.27
CA GLU A 558 43.21 -2.87 26.08
C GLU A 558 42.09 -2.09 25.37
N VAL A 559 42.38 -0.88 24.86
CA VAL A 559 41.42 -0.10 24.07
C VAL A 559 40.96 -0.86 22.82
N LYS A 560 41.87 -1.51 22.09
CA LYS A 560 41.52 -2.32 20.91
C LYS A 560 40.64 -3.52 21.27
N GLN A 561 40.93 -4.20 22.38
CA GLN A 561 40.12 -5.33 22.86
C GLN A 561 38.72 -4.89 23.32
N GLU A 562 38.58 -3.73 23.97
CA GLU A 562 37.26 -3.17 24.30
C GLU A 562 36.42 -2.92 23.03
N ARG A 563 37.05 -2.51 21.92
CA ARG A 563 36.33 -2.27 20.65
C ARG A 563 35.76 -3.54 20.03
N GLU A 564 36.42 -4.68 20.14
CA GLU A 564 35.88 -5.96 19.67
C GLU A 564 34.62 -6.35 20.45
N VAL A 565 34.65 -6.17 21.78
CA VAL A 565 33.49 -6.38 22.65
C VAL A 565 32.36 -5.39 22.30
N LEU A 566 32.67 -4.11 22.17
CA LEU A 566 31.71 -3.04 21.86
C LEU A 566 31.09 -3.19 20.46
N GLU A 567 31.86 -3.64 19.45
CA GLU A 567 31.32 -4.00 18.13
C GLU A 567 30.30 -5.14 18.25
N GLY A 568 30.61 -6.17 19.05
CA GLY A 568 29.70 -7.28 19.34
C GLY A 568 28.40 -6.83 20.03
N GLU A 569 28.52 -6.00 21.07
CA GLU A 569 27.39 -5.40 21.77
C GLU A 569 26.49 -4.62 20.80
N ILE A 570 27.04 -3.66 20.05
CA ILE A 570 26.28 -2.81 19.10
C ILE A 570 25.51 -3.65 18.07
N LYS A 571 26.13 -4.70 17.54
CA LYS A 571 25.51 -5.60 16.56
C LYS A 571 24.42 -6.49 17.16
N SER A 572 24.49 -6.77 18.47
CA SER A 572 23.51 -7.62 19.16
C SER A 572 22.17 -6.92 19.50
N VAL A 573 22.13 -5.59 19.48
CA VAL A 573 20.95 -4.80 19.88
C VAL A 573 19.75 -5.06 18.95
N THR A 574 18.63 -5.49 19.54
CA THR A 574 17.33 -5.67 18.85
C THR A 574 16.22 -4.94 19.60
N PHE A 575 15.28 -4.38 18.83
CA PHE A 575 14.04 -3.76 19.29
C PHE A 575 13.05 -3.73 18.12
N ASP A 576 11.76 -3.65 18.40
CA ASP A 576 10.67 -3.51 17.43
C ASP A 576 9.81 -2.31 17.81
N LEU A 577 9.46 -1.47 16.82
CA LEU A 577 8.62 -0.28 16.98
C LEU A 577 7.22 -0.45 16.39
N THR A 578 6.87 -1.61 15.83
CA THR A 578 5.58 -1.87 15.20
C THR A 578 4.39 -1.54 16.12
N ALA A 579 4.46 -1.96 17.40
CA ALA A 579 3.43 -1.63 18.39
C ALA A 579 3.35 -0.13 18.72
N SER A 580 4.49 0.57 18.78
CA SER A 580 4.55 2.02 19.02
C SER A 580 3.96 2.80 17.85
N PHE A 581 4.27 2.41 16.61
CA PHE A 581 3.71 2.99 15.39
C PHE A 581 2.20 2.72 15.25
N LEU A 582 1.72 1.52 15.59
CA LEU A 582 0.29 1.22 15.65
C LEU A 582 -0.43 2.09 16.69
N THR A 583 0.18 2.29 17.86
CA THR A 583 -0.38 3.13 18.93
C THR A 583 -0.46 4.60 18.51
N ALA A 584 0.60 5.15 17.93
CA ALA A 584 0.63 6.52 17.41
C ALA A 584 -0.41 6.72 16.30
N LEU A 585 -0.50 5.80 15.34
CA LEU A 585 -1.51 5.87 14.27
C LEU A 585 -2.94 5.84 14.81
N ALA A 586 -3.20 5.06 15.87
CA ALA A 586 -4.53 4.96 16.49
C ALA A 586 -4.91 6.16 17.36
N GLN A 587 -3.93 6.85 17.98
CA GLN A 587 -4.17 7.99 18.87
C GLN A 587 -4.15 9.33 18.11
N ASP A 588 -3.15 9.53 17.26
CA ASP A 588 -2.85 10.82 16.62
C ASP A 588 -3.34 10.89 15.16
N GLY A 589 -3.75 9.75 14.58
CA GLY A 589 -4.16 9.63 13.17
C GLY A 589 -3.01 9.70 12.15
N ALA A 590 -1.78 9.90 12.62
CA ALA A 590 -0.56 9.96 11.82
C ALA A 590 0.63 9.40 12.60
N ILE A 591 1.71 9.03 11.91
CA ILE A 591 2.93 8.50 12.54
C ILE A 591 4.07 9.50 12.36
N ASN A 592 4.61 10.02 13.45
CA ASN A 592 5.87 10.73 13.45
C ASN A 592 7.03 9.73 13.60
N GLU A 593 7.40 9.10 12.49
CA GLU A 593 8.48 8.10 12.42
C GLU A 593 9.78 8.65 13.01
N GLU A 594 10.17 9.87 12.62
CA GLU A 594 11.46 10.44 12.99
C GLU A 594 11.61 10.65 14.50
N ALA A 595 10.57 11.14 15.17
CA ALA A 595 10.61 11.33 16.62
C ALA A 595 10.64 9.99 17.38
N LEU A 596 9.84 9.00 16.93
CA LEU A 596 9.74 7.69 17.58
C LEU A 596 11.02 6.86 17.35
N SER A 597 11.46 6.73 16.10
CA SER A 597 12.72 6.05 15.75
C SER A 597 13.92 6.75 16.38
N GLY A 598 13.97 8.09 16.36
CA GLY A 598 15.04 8.88 16.98
C GLY A 598 15.12 8.66 18.50
N GLY A 599 13.98 8.67 19.19
CA GLY A 599 13.90 8.38 20.63
C GLY A 599 14.32 6.95 20.98
N ALA A 600 13.89 5.96 20.19
CA ALA A 600 14.28 4.56 20.36
C ALA A 600 15.79 4.35 20.10
N LEU A 601 16.32 4.90 19.01
CA LEU A 601 17.74 4.84 18.68
C LEU A 601 18.61 5.52 19.75
N HIS A 602 18.17 6.66 20.29
CA HIS A 602 18.87 7.29 21.41
C HIS A 602 18.84 6.42 22.67
N THR A 603 17.70 5.82 23.00
CA THR A 603 17.53 4.93 24.17
C THR A 603 18.40 3.68 24.06
N HIS A 604 18.48 3.05 22.89
CA HIS A 604 19.20 1.80 22.69
C HIS A 604 20.68 1.96 22.30
N TYR A 605 21.06 3.01 21.55
CA TYR A 605 22.44 3.24 21.09
C TYR A 605 23.14 4.45 21.71
N GLY A 606 22.48 5.21 22.59
CA GLY A 606 23.06 6.41 23.23
C GLY A 606 24.35 6.09 24.00
N ASN A 607 24.30 5.13 24.92
CA ASN A 607 25.48 4.72 25.71
C ASN A 607 26.60 4.12 24.82
N HIS A 608 26.25 3.29 23.84
CA HIS A 608 27.24 2.76 22.89
C HIS A 608 27.90 3.88 22.08
N THR A 609 27.14 4.90 21.67
CA THR A 609 27.68 6.07 20.95
C THR A 609 28.68 6.83 21.83
N GLU A 610 28.38 7.04 23.11
CA GLU A 610 29.29 7.67 24.07
C GLU A 610 30.57 6.83 24.27
N ARG A 611 30.45 5.52 24.46
CA ARG A 611 31.59 4.60 24.60
C ARG A 611 32.49 4.59 23.35
N VAL A 612 31.91 4.60 22.15
CA VAL A 612 32.66 4.75 20.89
C VAL A 612 33.44 6.06 20.89
N GLN A 613 32.81 7.21 21.21
CA GLN A 613 33.48 8.51 21.22
C GLN A 613 34.60 8.59 22.27
N ASN A 614 34.40 8.01 23.45
CA ASN A 614 35.44 7.93 24.48
C ASN A 614 36.61 7.03 24.02
N SER A 615 36.33 5.89 23.38
CA SER A 615 37.37 5.00 22.81
C SER A 615 38.19 5.67 21.70
N LEU A 616 37.57 6.55 20.89
CA LEU A 616 38.29 7.36 19.89
C LEU A 616 39.22 8.38 20.56
N ARG A 617 38.72 9.17 21.52
CA ARG A 617 39.53 10.16 22.23
C ARG A 617 40.69 9.54 23.01
N SER A 618 40.46 8.41 23.68
CA SER A 618 41.51 7.66 24.38
C SER A 618 42.61 7.19 23.43
N GLN A 619 42.28 6.81 22.19
CA GLN A 619 43.27 6.51 21.16
C GLN A 619 44.09 7.75 20.77
N GLU A 620 43.46 8.89 20.53
CA GLU A 620 44.17 10.11 20.12
C GLU A 620 45.23 10.50 21.18
N ASP A 621 44.82 10.51 22.45
CA ASP A 621 45.72 10.78 23.59
C ASP A 621 46.83 9.73 23.72
N LEU A 622 46.54 8.44 23.54
CA LEU A 622 47.53 7.37 23.64
C LEU A 622 48.53 7.42 22.47
N LEU A 623 48.08 7.62 21.24
CA LEU A 623 48.96 7.70 20.07
C LEU A 623 49.89 8.92 20.16
N ALA A 624 49.42 10.07 20.62
CA ALA A 624 50.27 11.25 20.86
C ALA A 624 51.35 10.98 21.91
N LYS A 625 51.00 10.30 23.02
CA LYS A 625 51.95 9.89 24.07
C LYS A 625 52.99 8.89 23.53
N ILE A 626 52.53 7.86 22.80
CA ILE A 626 53.39 6.84 22.18
C ILE A 626 54.37 7.47 21.19
N GLN A 627 53.91 8.39 20.32
CA GLN A 627 54.78 9.12 19.39
C GLN A 627 55.85 9.94 20.13
N THR A 628 55.47 10.64 21.21
CA THR A 628 56.41 11.43 22.02
C THR A 628 57.47 10.54 22.70
N SER A 629 57.04 9.51 23.42
CA SER A 629 57.96 8.57 24.09
C SER A 629 58.79 7.75 23.07
N HIS A 630 58.29 7.51 21.86
CA HIS A 630 59.05 6.86 20.79
C HIS A 630 60.13 7.76 20.19
N GLN A 631 59.92 9.09 20.13
CA GLN A 631 60.98 10.04 19.73
C GLN A 631 62.12 10.04 20.75
N GLU A 632 61.80 10.03 22.05
CA GLU A 632 62.79 9.92 23.12
C GLU A 632 63.56 8.59 23.05
N PHE A 633 62.84 7.47 22.86
CA PHE A 633 63.47 6.15 22.67
C PHE A 633 64.39 6.11 21.44
N SER A 634 63.95 6.71 20.33
CA SER A 634 64.73 6.75 19.08
C SER A 634 65.99 7.61 19.22
N ALA A 635 65.93 8.72 19.96
CA ALA A 635 67.11 9.54 20.25
C ALA A 635 68.17 8.82 21.10
N LEU A 636 67.77 7.83 21.89
CA LEU A 636 68.65 6.98 22.70
C LEU A 636 69.18 5.75 21.92
N LYS A 637 68.53 5.35 20.82
CA LYS A 637 68.97 4.27 19.93
C LYS A 637 70.02 4.82 18.93
N GLN A 638 71.24 4.28 18.97
CA GLN A 638 72.28 4.69 18.01
C GLN A 638 71.96 4.16 16.61
N SER A 639 71.79 5.05 15.63
CA SER A 639 71.58 4.66 14.22
C SER A 639 72.86 4.10 13.62
N THR A 640 72.79 2.87 13.12
CA THR A 640 73.86 2.22 12.36
C THR A 640 73.23 1.50 11.18
N ASN A 641 73.94 1.41 10.05
CA ASN A 641 73.40 0.80 8.82
C ASN A 641 72.84 -0.62 9.05
N GLU A 642 73.42 -1.39 9.98
CA GLU A 642 72.96 -2.73 10.38
C GLU A 642 71.66 -2.67 11.19
N ALA A 643 71.59 -1.77 12.17
CA ALA A 643 70.37 -1.57 12.98
C ALA A 643 69.20 -1.03 12.14
N ASP A 644 69.47 -0.13 11.19
CA ASP A 644 68.45 0.45 10.31
C ASP A 644 67.93 -0.58 9.31
N ALA A 645 68.80 -1.43 8.75
CA ALA A 645 68.40 -2.55 7.89
C ALA A 645 67.57 -3.61 8.64
N ARG A 646 67.92 -3.90 9.90
CA ARG A 646 67.13 -4.78 10.76
C ARG A 646 65.75 -4.19 11.07
N ASP A 647 65.71 -2.90 11.42
CA ASP A 647 64.48 -2.16 11.75
C ASP A 647 63.50 -2.11 10.55
N ASP A 648 64.00 -1.90 9.34
CA ASP A 648 63.22 -1.94 8.09
C ASP A 648 62.62 -3.34 7.80
N VAL A 649 63.38 -4.42 8.02
CA VAL A 649 62.85 -5.79 7.87
C VAL A 649 61.78 -6.10 8.92
N LEU A 650 61.97 -5.68 10.17
CA LEU A 650 60.96 -5.86 11.23
C LEU A 650 59.67 -5.07 10.94
N LYS A 651 59.77 -3.82 10.47
CA LYS A 651 58.64 -3.02 9.98
C LYS A 651 57.89 -3.74 8.85
N LYS A 652 58.61 -4.28 7.86
CA LYS A 652 58.03 -5.02 6.73
C LYS A 652 57.32 -6.30 7.17
N LEU A 653 57.88 -7.05 8.12
CA LEU A 653 57.23 -8.24 8.69
C LEU A 653 55.97 -7.89 9.50
N ALA A 654 56.02 -6.82 10.29
CA ALA A 654 54.85 -6.33 11.03
C ALA A 654 53.71 -5.91 10.08
N ALA A 655 54.03 -5.15 9.03
CA ALA A 655 53.08 -4.72 8.00
C ALA A 655 52.57 -5.88 7.12
N ALA A 656 53.37 -6.93 6.91
CA ALA A 656 52.98 -8.13 6.17
C ALA A 656 51.91 -8.94 6.93
N HIS A 657 52.03 -9.08 8.25
CA HIS A 657 50.96 -9.64 9.09
C HIS A 657 49.67 -8.84 8.94
N ASP A 658 49.74 -7.51 9.11
CA ASP A 658 48.54 -6.67 9.15
C ASP A 658 47.85 -6.67 7.78
N SER A 659 48.64 -6.66 6.69
CA SER A 659 48.14 -6.86 5.32
C SER A 659 47.56 -8.25 5.10
N TYR A 660 48.15 -9.32 5.64
CA TYR A 660 47.58 -10.67 5.57
C TYR A 660 46.20 -10.74 6.25
N THR A 661 46.05 -10.17 7.45
CA THR A 661 44.77 -10.16 8.17
C THR A 661 43.71 -9.42 7.37
N GLU A 662 44.04 -8.25 6.82
CA GLU A 662 43.11 -7.45 6.01
C GLU A 662 42.75 -8.15 4.69
N ILE A 663 43.74 -8.68 3.95
CA ILE A 663 43.51 -9.44 2.71
C ILE A 663 42.65 -10.69 3.00
N SER A 664 42.93 -11.44 4.06
CA SER A 664 42.14 -12.62 4.46
C SER A 664 40.70 -12.28 4.79
N SER A 665 40.46 -11.16 5.48
CA SER A 665 39.10 -10.65 5.76
C SER A 665 38.38 -10.24 4.47
N ASN A 666 39.02 -9.39 3.67
CA ASN A 666 38.49 -8.84 2.42
C ASN A 666 38.12 -9.94 1.41
N LEU A 667 38.95 -10.97 1.29
CA LEU A 667 38.67 -12.13 0.43
C LEU A 667 37.49 -12.96 0.95
N LYS A 668 37.39 -13.21 2.26
CA LYS A 668 36.24 -13.92 2.85
C LYS A 668 34.94 -13.15 2.64
N GLU A 669 34.98 -11.82 2.76
CA GLU A 669 33.84 -10.94 2.47
C GLU A 669 33.47 -10.95 0.97
N GLY A 670 34.45 -10.91 0.06
CA GLY A 670 34.25 -11.05 -1.38
C GLY A 670 33.65 -12.41 -1.77
N THR A 671 34.18 -13.52 -1.22
CA THR A 671 33.62 -14.87 -1.40
C THR A 671 32.18 -14.95 -0.92
N LYS A 672 31.85 -14.33 0.23
CA LYS A 672 30.46 -14.27 0.70
C LYS A 672 29.58 -13.47 -0.26
N PHE A 673 30.01 -12.26 -0.62
CA PHE A 673 29.30 -11.37 -1.56
C PHE A 673 28.95 -12.08 -2.87
N TYR A 674 29.89 -12.80 -3.49
CA TYR A 674 29.63 -13.50 -4.74
C TYR A 674 28.69 -14.71 -4.60
N ASN A 675 28.61 -15.33 -3.42
CA ASN A 675 27.64 -16.40 -3.15
C ASN A 675 26.24 -15.83 -2.91
N ASP A 676 26.12 -14.77 -2.09
CA ASP A 676 24.87 -14.04 -1.85
C ASP A 676 24.31 -13.47 -3.19
N LEU A 677 25.19 -12.95 -4.06
CA LEU A 677 24.84 -12.46 -5.40
C LEU A 677 24.37 -13.60 -6.34
N THR A 678 24.95 -14.80 -6.24
CA THR A 678 24.49 -15.95 -7.04
C THR A 678 23.05 -16.32 -6.69
N GLU A 679 22.65 -16.29 -5.42
CA GLU A 679 21.24 -16.52 -5.06
C GLU A 679 20.30 -15.46 -5.64
N MET A 680 20.72 -14.19 -5.68
CA MET A 680 19.96 -13.10 -6.30
C MET A 680 19.83 -13.31 -7.82
N LEU A 681 20.93 -13.65 -8.49
CA LEU A 681 20.96 -13.87 -9.94
C LEU A 681 20.18 -15.12 -10.36
N LEU A 682 20.18 -16.21 -9.58
CA LEU A 682 19.31 -17.37 -9.84
C LEU A 682 17.82 -17.01 -9.71
N LYS A 683 17.44 -16.16 -8.74
CA LYS A 683 16.07 -15.63 -8.64
C LYS A 683 15.72 -14.76 -9.86
N PHE A 684 16.65 -13.94 -10.35
CA PHE A 684 16.49 -13.15 -11.57
C PHE A 684 16.39 -14.01 -12.84
N GLN A 685 17.20 -15.06 -12.96
CA GLN A 685 17.17 -16.03 -14.05
C GLN A 685 15.80 -16.73 -14.13
N ASN A 686 15.24 -17.13 -12.99
CA ASN A 686 13.90 -17.71 -12.91
C ASN A 686 12.83 -16.72 -13.39
N LYS A 687 12.84 -15.45 -12.94
CA LYS A 687 11.93 -14.40 -13.46
C LYS A 687 12.00 -14.28 -14.99
N CYS A 688 13.21 -14.30 -15.55
CA CYS A 688 13.44 -14.17 -16.99
C CYS A 688 12.98 -15.42 -17.75
N SER A 689 13.23 -16.62 -17.21
CA SER A 689 12.76 -17.89 -17.75
C SER A 689 11.23 -17.95 -17.77
N ASP A 690 10.57 -17.65 -16.66
CA ASP A 690 9.11 -17.75 -16.51
C ASP A 690 8.37 -16.80 -17.46
N ILE A 691 8.80 -15.54 -17.58
CA ILE A 691 8.18 -14.59 -18.50
C ILE A 691 8.40 -14.98 -19.97
N VAL A 692 9.59 -15.46 -20.32
CA VAL A 692 9.91 -15.94 -21.67
C VAL A 692 9.15 -17.22 -21.99
N PHE A 693 8.94 -18.11 -21.03
CA PHE A 693 8.10 -19.30 -21.18
C PHE A 693 6.65 -18.91 -21.47
N ALA A 694 6.04 -18.05 -20.65
CA ALA A 694 4.69 -17.55 -20.86
C ALA A 694 4.54 -16.86 -22.24
N ARG A 695 5.54 -16.09 -22.67
CA ARG A 695 5.57 -15.43 -23.99
C ARG A 695 5.77 -16.40 -25.16
N LYS A 696 6.47 -17.52 -24.97
CA LYS A 696 6.53 -18.62 -25.94
C LYS A 696 5.19 -19.37 -26.04
N THR A 697 4.49 -19.58 -24.93
CA THR A 697 3.14 -20.18 -24.94
C THR A 697 2.14 -19.28 -25.68
N GLU A 698 2.07 -17.98 -25.33
CA GLU A 698 1.23 -16.99 -26.03
C GLU A 698 1.55 -16.92 -27.53
N ARG A 699 2.84 -16.95 -27.90
CA ARG A 699 3.29 -17.00 -29.30
C ARG A 699 2.72 -18.21 -30.02
N ASP A 700 2.77 -19.39 -29.42
CA ASP A 700 2.32 -20.64 -30.05
C ASP A 700 0.79 -20.70 -30.17
N GLU A 701 0.06 -20.11 -29.23
CA GLU A 701 -1.39 -19.93 -29.32
C GLU A 701 -1.77 -18.96 -30.45
N LEU A 702 -1.14 -17.79 -30.52
CA LEU A 702 -1.36 -16.80 -31.59
C LEU A 702 -1.00 -17.36 -32.98
N LEU A 703 0.10 -18.12 -33.09
CA LEU A 703 0.46 -18.79 -34.35
C LEU A 703 -0.57 -19.84 -34.76
N LYS A 704 -1.14 -20.59 -33.81
CA LYS A 704 -2.19 -21.58 -34.05
C LYS A 704 -3.50 -20.93 -34.47
N GLU A 705 -3.91 -19.84 -33.82
CA GLU A 705 -5.08 -19.05 -34.24
C GLU A 705 -4.87 -18.45 -35.64
N LEU A 706 -3.68 -17.89 -35.90
CA LEU A 706 -3.33 -17.32 -37.19
C LEU A 706 -3.36 -18.37 -38.32
N GLN A 707 -2.79 -19.56 -38.10
CA GLN A 707 -2.88 -20.68 -39.03
C GLN A 707 -4.33 -21.11 -39.29
N GLN A 708 -5.17 -21.15 -38.26
CA GLN A 708 -6.60 -21.44 -38.42
C GLN A 708 -7.36 -20.33 -39.17
N SER A 709 -6.98 -19.07 -38.99
CA SER A 709 -7.57 -17.94 -39.72
C SER A 709 -7.21 -17.97 -41.21
N ILE A 710 -5.94 -18.22 -41.53
CA ILE A 710 -5.43 -18.34 -42.91
C ILE A 710 -6.05 -19.57 -43.60
N ALA A 711 -6.20 -20.70 -42.89
CA ALA A 711 -6.88 -21.89 -43.41
C ALA A 711 -8.41 -21.71 -43.60
N ARG A 712 -8.99 -20.60 -43.13
CA ARG A 712 -10.41 -20.24 -43.29
C ARG A 712 -10.65 -19.09 -44.28
N GLU A 713 -9.61 -18.41 -44.78
CA GLU A 713 -9.74 -17.47 -45.88
C GLU A 713 -9.97 -18.24 -47.21
N PRO A 714 -11.06 -17.97 -47.97
CA PRO A 714 -11.28 -18.63 -49.24
C PRO A 714 -10.25 -18.19 -50.29
N SER A 715 -9.64 -19.14 -50.99
CA SER A 715 -8.82 -18.86 -52.17
C SER A 715 -9.60 -18.07 -53.23
N ALA A 716 -8.90 -17.17 -53.92
CA ALA A 716 -9.41 -16.19 -54.90
C ALA A 716 -10.38 -16.77 -55.96
N PRO A 717 -11.28 -15.95 -56.54
CA PRO A 717 -12.45 -16.44 -57.29
C PRO A 717 -12.09 -17.15 -58.59
N SER A 718 -12.80 -18.26 -58.85
CA SER A 718 -12.77 -19.00 -60.11
C SER A 718 -13.36 -18.19 -61.26
N PHE A 719 -12.62 -18.08 -62.37
CA PHE A 719 -13.16 -17.53 -63.62
C PHE A 719 -14.26 -18.44 -64.20
N ASN A 720 -15.46 -17.88 -64.41
CA ASN A 720 -16.57 -18.60 -65.03
C ASN A 720 -16.37 -18.73 -66.55
N VAL A 721 -16.58 -19.93 -67.09
CA VAL A 721 -16.78 -20.18 -68.52
C VAL A 721 -18.29 -20.35 -68.78
N PRO A 722 -18.92 -19.66 -69.75
CA PRO A 722 -20.37 -19.68 -69.91
C PRO A 722 -20.95 -21.04 -70.34
N ALA A 723 -22.16 -21.34 -69.87
CA ALA A 723 -22.84 -22.62 -70.10
C ALA A 723 -23.73 -22.64 -71.35
N TYR A 724 -23.59 -23.68 -72.18
CA TYR A 724 -24.56 -24.09 -73.19
C TYR A 724 -24.53 -25.62 -73.36
N GLN A 725 -25.43 -26.31 -72.65
CA GLN A 725 -26.38 -27.30 -73.19
C GLN A 725 -27.10 -27.99 -72.04
N SER A 726 -28.39 -28.25 -72.23
CA SER A 726 -29.33 -28.61 -71.16
C SER A 726 -30.20 -29.82 -71.53
N ALA A 727 -30.38 -30.71 -70.56
CA ALA A 727 -31.49 -31.68 -70.45
C ALA A 727 -31.47 -32.88 -71.45
N PRO A 728 -32.36 -33.89 -71.28
CA PRO A 728 -32.50 -34.73 -70.08
C PRO A 728 -32.68 -36.24 -70.40
N SER A 729 -32.40 -37.17 -69.46
CA SER A 729 -33.25 -38.36 -69.16
C SER A 729 -32.62 -39.41 -68.22
N SER A 730 -33.44 -39.86 -67.26
CA SER A 730 -33.58 -41.18 -66.59
C SER A 730 -32.44 -42.24 -66.47
N THR A 731 -32.55 -42.95 -65.34
CA THR A 731 -32.12 -44.34 -65.01
C THR A 731 -30.65 -44.64 -64.64
N ASN A 732 -30.50 -45.02 -63.36
CA ASN A 732 -29.40 -45.80 -62.74
C ASN A 732 -29.17 -47.17 -63.45
N PRO A 733 -28.05 -47.91 -63.20
CA PRO A 733 -27.14 -47.80 -62.05
C PRO A 733 -25.61 -47.85 -62.32
N ALA A 734 -24.86 -47.49 -61.27
CA ALA A 734 -23.40 -47.68 -61.07
C ALA A 734 -22.45 -46.90 -61.99
N PRO A 735 -21.31 -46.46 -61.43
CA PRO A 735 -20.03 -46.74 -62.10
C PRO A 735 -18.87 -47.06 -61.14
N GLY A 736 -17.96 -47.91 -61.62
CA GLY A 736 -16.57 -47.94 -61.13
C GLY A 736 -15.66 -47.04 -61.98
N SER A 737 -14.50 -46.69 -61.42
CA SER A 737 -13.28 -46.18 -62.08
C SER A 737 -13.40 -45.04 -63.11
N GLY A 738 -12.95 -43.84 -62.71
CA GLY A 738 -12.44 -42.78 -63.59
C GLY A 738 -10.96 -42.45 -63.26
N PRO A 739 -10.16 -41.86 -64.18
CA PRO A 739 -8.69 -41.92 -64.13
C PRO A 739 -7.99 -40.65 -63.57
N THR A 740 -6.65 -40.78 -63.45
CA THR A 740 -5.67 -39.77 -63.00
C THR A 740 -5.51 -38.56 -63.94
N PRO A 741 -4.86 -37.48 -63.47
CA PRO A 741 -3.45 -37.27 -63.86
C PRO A 741 -2.51 -36.80 -62.73
N ALA A 742 -1.21 -37.02 -62.93
CA ALA A 742 -0.10 -36.54 -62.08
C ALA A 742 0.60 -35.35 -62.79
N PRO A 743 1.83 -34.90 -62.41
CA PRO A 743 2.52 -34.92 -61.11
C PRO A 743 3.03 -33.51 -60.68
N ARG A 744 3.50 -33.34 -59.44
CA ARG A 744 4.55 -32.35 -59.12
C ARG A 744 5.59 -32.91 -58.14
N THR A 745 6.81 -32.38 -58.26
CA THR A 745 8.07 -33.00 -57.88
C THR A 745 8.50 -32.77 -56.44
N VAL A 746 9.25 -33.74 -55.91
CA VAL A 746 9.90 -33.73 -54.60
C VAL A 746 11.23 -32.95 -54.67
N PHE A 747 11.65 -32.34 -53.56
CA PHE A 747 13.06 -32.02 -53.31
C PHE A 747 13.46 -32.58 -51.94
N VAL A 748 14.65 -33.19 -51.86
CA VAL A 748 15.12 -34.01 -50.72
C VAL A 748 16.47 -33.46 -50.20
N PRO A 749 16.66 -33.33 -48.87
CA PRO A 749 18.00 -33.20 -48.27
C PRO A 749 18.63 -34.56 -47.90
N PRO A 750 19.98 -34.70 -47.85
CA PRO A 750 20.65 -36.01 -47.80
C PRO A 750 20.80 -36.64 -46.39
N PRO A 751 21.22 -37.92 -46.28
CA PRO A 751 21.12 -38.71 -45.04
C PRO A 751 22.44 -38.93 -44.29
N THR A 752 22.38 -39.15 -42.97
CA THR A 752 23.41 -39.89 -42.21
C THR A 752 22.83 -40.84 -41.13
N GLN A 753 23.00 -42.14 -41.41
CA GLN A 753 23.15 -43.31 -40.53
C GLN A 753 22.37 -43.49 -39.20
N ALA A 754 21.85 -44.71 -39.03
CA ALA A 754 21.04 -45.16 -37.91
C ALA A 754 21.83 -45.74 -36.73
N LYS A 755 21.21 -45.77 -35.52
CA LYS A 755 21.47 -46.76 -34.46
C LYS A 755 20.30 -46.89 -33.48
N GLY A 756 19.81 -48.14 -33.32
CA GLY A 756 19.20 -48.69 -32.10
C GLY A 756 17.91 -48.09 -31.53
N THR A 757 16.77 -48.77 -31.76
CA THR A 757 15.55 -48.61 -30.94
C THR A 757 15.63 -49.41 -29.63
N PRO A 758 15.46 -48.80 -28.44
CA PRO A 758 15.19 -49.52 -27.19
C PRO A 758 13.70 -49.92 -27.09
N PRO A 759 13.36 -50.99 -26.35
CA PRO A 759 11.98 -51.48 -26.23
C PRO A 759 11.10 -50.65 -25.28
N ALA A 760 9.78 -50.81 -25.40
CA ALA A 760 8.77 -50.08 -24.63
C ALA A 760 8.81 -50.38 -23.13
N ARG A 761 8.58 -49.34 -22.30
CA ARG A 761 8.54 -49.42 -20.84
C ARG A 761 7.14 -49.81 -20.33
N PRO A 762 7.01 -50.69 -19.32
CA PRO A 762 5.72 -51.06 -18.72
C PRO A 762 5.13 -49.95 -17.82
N PRO A 763 3.80 -49.96 -17.57
CA PRO A 763 3.12 -48.99 -16.71
C PRO A 763 3.43 -49.18 -15.21
N PRO A 764 3.26 -48.13 -14.37
CA PRO A 764 3.54 -48.18 -12.94
C PRO A 764 2.48 -48.96 -12.14
N PRO A 765 2.85 -49.55 -10.97
CA PRO A 765 1.96 -50.40 -10.18
C PRO A 765 0.97 -49.60 -9.30
N SER A 766 -0.28 -50.05 -9.28
CA SER A 766 -1.33 -49.57 -8.39
C SER A 766 -1.28 -50.28 -7.03
N ILE A 767 -1.23 -49.51 -5.94
CA ILE A 767 -1.28 -50.01 -4.55
C ILE A 767 -2.71 -49.91 -4.03
N THR A 768 -3.28 -51.03 -3.60
CA THR A 768 -4.55 -51.13 -2.87
C THR A 768 -4.33 -51.37 -1.38
N PRO A 769 -4.94 -50.59 -0.47
CA PRO A 769 -5.20 -51.00 0.91
C PRO A 769 -6.48 -51.84 1.01
N GLN A 770 -6.46 -52.84 1.89
CA GLN A 770 -7.55 -53.80 2.09
C GLN A 770 -8.54 -53.33 3.19
N ALA A 771 -9.75 -53.91 3.21
CA ALA A 771 -10.95 -53.29 3.79
C ALA A 771 -11.34 -53.69 5.24
N ALA A 772 -12.12 -52.81 5.87
CA ALA A 772 -13.19 -53.11 6.84
C ALA A 772 -14.16 -51.90 6.84
N GLY A 773 -15.49 -51.98 6.97
CA GLY A 773 -16.41 -53.11 7.00
C GLY A 773 -17.84 -52.62 7.35
N SER A 774 -18.88 -53.33 6.92
CA SER A 774 -20.34 -53.12 7.18
C SER A 774 -21.10 -51.98 6.45
N ALA A 775 -22.31 -52.34 5.99
CA ALA A 775 -23.39 -51.50 5.40
C ALA A 775 -24.65 -51.66 6.32
N PRO A 776 -25.92 -51.23 6.02
CA PRO A 776 -26.65 -51.29 4.73
C PRO A 776 -27.65 -50.09 4.50
N PRO A 777 -28.82 -50.16 3.80
CA PRO A 777 -28.97 -49.53 2.48
C PRO A 777 -30.26 -48.69 2.21
N GLY A 778 -30.38 -48.06 1.03
CA GLY A 778 -31.61 -47.44 0.51
C GLY A 778 -31.51 -47.01 -0.98
N ALA A 779 -32.60 -47.11 -1.77
CA ALA A 779 -32.61 -47.02 -3.25
C ALA A 779 -33.67 -45.99 -3.80
N PRO A 780 -34.08 -45.95 -5.11
CA PRO A 780 -33.48 -45.03 -6.10
C PRO A 780 -34.53 -44.13 -6.89
N PRO A 781 -34.50 -43.82 -8.23
CA PRO A 781 -34.84 -42.49 -8.80
C PRO A 781 -36.14 -42.42 -9.67
N PRO A 782 -36.54 -41.27 -10.31
CA PRO A 782 -36.11 -40.81 -11.67
C PRO A 782 -36.09 -39.24 -11.82
N GLY A 783 -35.99 -38.52 -12.97
CA GLY A 783 -35.63 -38.81 -14.39
C GLY A 783 -36.24 -37.81 -15.45
N SER A 784 -35.76 -37.82 -16.71
CA SER A 784 -36.29 -37.20 -17.98
C SER A 784 -35.93 -35.74 -18.40
N ASN A 785 -36.10 -35.46 -19.72
CA ASN A 785 -35.57 -34.38 -20.61
C ASN A 785 -36.69 -34.01 -21.65
N PRO A 786 -36.61 -33.14 -22.71
CA PRO A 786 -35.64 -32.12 -23.17
C PRO A 786 -36.28 -30.74 -23.65
N PRO A 787 -36.10 -30.10 -24.86
CA PRO A 787 -35.82 -28.65 -25.02
C PRO A 787 -36.87 -27.83 -25.87
N PRO A 788 -36.67 -26.54 -26.29
CA PRO A 788 -35.92 -26.21 -27.55
C PRO A 788 -35.28 -24.78 -27.76
N VAL A 789 -34.18 -24.73 -28.56
CA VAL A 789 -33.84 -23.78 -29.67
C VAL A 789 -33.56 -22.25 -29.43
N ALA A 790 -32.56 -21.74 -30.19
CA ALA A 790 -32.00 -20.36 -30.25
C ALA A 790 -32.65 -19.51 -31.41
N PRO A 791 -32.11 -18.38 -31.97
CA PRO A 791 -30.87 -17.61 -31.72
C PRO A 791 -30.99 -16.05 -31.73
N ALA A 792 -29.90 -15.35 -31.40
CA ALA A 792 -29.68 -13.93 -31.80
C ALA A 792 -28.18 -13.61 -31.94
N ALA A 793 -27.82 -12.76 -32.90
CA ALA A 793 -26.43 -12.50 -33.31
C ALA A 793 -25.77 -11.33 -32.54
N SER A 794 -24.46 -11.44 -32.31
CA SER A 794 -23.62 -10.38 -31.77
C SER A 794 -22.96 -9.55 -32.89
N GLN A 795 -23.33 -8.27 -32.99
CA GLN A 795 -22.50 -7.28 -33.69
C GLN A 795 -21.44 -6.71 -32.74
N ALA A 796 -20.27 -6.40 -33.30
CA ALA A 796 -19.12 -5.93 -32.55
C ALA A 796 -19.19 -4.44 -32.23
N GLN A 797 -18.86 -4.07 -30.98
CA GLN A 797 -18.14 -2.83 -30.65
C GLN A 797 -17.14 -3.14 -29.54
N GLY A 798 -15.86 -2.83 -29.79
CA GLY A 798 -14.79 -3.01 -28.79
C GLY A 798 -14.66 -1.79 -27.87
N PRO A 799 -14.17 -1.95 -26.63
CA PRO A 799 -13.85 -0.84 -25.75
C PRO A 799 -12.52 -0.15 -26.14
N PRO A 800 -12.35 1.15 -25.87
CA PRO A 800 -11.12 1.88 -26.17
C PRO A 800 -10.00 1.59 -25.16
N TYR A 801 -8.74 1.62 -25.63
CA TYR A 801 -7.55 1.48 -24.80
C TYR A 801 -7.23 2.79 -24.04
N PRO A 802 -6.87 2.74 -22.74
CA PRO A 802 -6.30 3.87 -22.03
C PRO A 802 -4.81 4.03 -22.32
N THR A 803 -4.37 5.28 -22.50
CA THR A 803 -2.97 5.67 -22.66
C THR A 803 -2.21 5.59 -21.33
N TYR A 804 -1.00 5.04 -21.35
CA TYR A 804 -0.13 4.90 -20.17
C TYR A 804 0.56 6.24 -19.89
N GLN A 805 0.21 6.93 -18.80
CA GLN A 805 1.04 8.00 -18.22
C GLN A 805 1.98 7.42 -17.15
N GLY A 806 3.12 8.08 -16.95
CA GLY A 806 4.29 7.52 -16.28
C GLY A 806 4.11 7.22 -14.78
N TYR A 807 4.80 6.18 -14.32
CA TYR A 807 4.97 5.83 -12.90
C TYR A 807 5.90 6.83 -12.19
N PRO A 808 5.51 7.34 -11.01
CA PRO A 808 6.44 7.75 -9.96
C PRO A 808 6.65 6.62 -8.93
N GLY A 809 7.83 6.58 -8.30
CA GLY A 809 8.09 5.73 -7.12
C GLY A 809 8.66 4.34 -7.40
N TYR A 810 9.99 4.21 -7.35
CA TYR A 810 10.65 2.91 -7.18
C TYR A 810 10.62 2.50 -5.71
N TYR A 811 10.26 1.25 -5.43
CA TYR A 811 10.60 0.62 -4.15
C TYR A 811 12.12 0.54 -4.02
N GLN A 812 12.69 1.07 -2.94
CA GLN A 812 14.10 0.83 -2.62
C GLN A 812 14.29 -0.65 -2.29
N MET A 813 15.16 -1.32 -3.04
CA MET A 813 15.85 -2.50 -2.53
C MET A 813 16.79 -2.08 -1.40
N PRO A 814 17.01 -2.90 -0.35
CA PRO A 814 17.97 -2.59 0.69
C PRO A 814 19.36 -2.37 0.08
N MET A 815 20.00 -1.25 0.44
CA MET A 815 21.34 -0.90 -0.04
C MET A 815 22.33 -1.98 0.38
N ASN A 816 22.81 -2.77 -0.58
CA ASN A 816 23.81 -3.79 -0.29
C ASN A 816 25.16 -3.10 -0.05
N TYR A 817 25.72 -3.35 1.13
CA TYR A 817 26.93 -2.74 1.67
C TYR A 817 28.14 -2.92 0.74
N ASN A 818 28.91 -1.86 0.49
CA ASN A 818 30.11 -1.89 -0.34
C ASN A 818 31.36 -1.57 0.52
N PRO A 819 32.22 -2.54 0.86
CA PRO A 819 33.31 -2.34 1.84
C PRO A 819 34.48 -1.47 1.38
N TYR A 820 34.62 -1.22 0.06
CA TYR A 820 35.89 -0.80 -0.55
C TYR A 820 36.04 0.70 -0.85
N MET A 821 35.37 1.58 -0.10
CA MET A 821 35.55 3.05 -0.23
C MET A 821 36.08 3.69 1.06
N TYR A 822 37.32 3.39 1.43
CA TYR A 822 38.17 4.31 2.21
C TYR A 822 39.65 4.09 1.90
N GLY A 823 40.29 5.02 1.18
CA GLY A 823 41.71 4.91 0.86
C GLY A 823 42.21 5.87 -0.24
N GLY A 824 42.48 7.13 0.13
CA GLY A 824 43.39 8.01 -0.63
C GLY A 824 42.78 9.30 -1.22
N GLN A 825 43.04 10.44 -0.59
CA GLN A 825 44.16 11.32 -0.96
C GLN A 825 44.27 12.51 0.00
N TYR A 826 45.47 12.76 0.55
CA TYR A 826 45.80 14.04 1.17
C TYR A 826 46.36 14.98 0.10
N GLY A 827 45.79 16.18 -0.02
CA GLY A 827 46.22 17.20 -0.99
C GLY A 827 45.97 18.61 -0.43
N VAL A 828 47.00 19.46 -0.42
CA VAL A 828 47.01 20.76 0.24
C VAL A 828 46.06 21.76 -0.43
N GLY A 829 45.18 22.39 0.34
CA GLY A 829 44.22 23.38 -0.16
C GLY A 829 44.77 24.81 -0.17
N VAL A 830 44.59 25.51 -1.30
CA VAL A 830 44.66 26.98 -1.44
C VAL A 830 43.49 27.40 -2.34
N PRO A 831 42.69 28.43 -2.01
CA PRO A 831 41.37 28.63 -2.61
C PRO A 831 41.44 29.40 -3.94
N TYR A 832 40.51 29.08 -4.86
CA TYR A 832 40.27 29.88 -6.06
C TYR A 832 38.77 30.06 -6.34
N MET A 833 38.35 31.31 -6.55
CA MET A 833 36.98 31.66 -6.96
C MET A 833 36.76 31.40 -8.46
N PRO A 834 35.52 31.06 -8.88
CA PRO A 834 35.18 30.99 -10.30
C PRO A 834 34.88 32.39 -10.86
N TYR A 835 35.66 32.83 -11.85
CA TYR A 835 35.37 34.03 -12.65
C TYR A 835 34.53 33.68 -13.89
N GLN A 836 33.58 34.54 -14.22
CA GLN A 836 32.81 34.51 -15.48
C GLN A 836 33.66 34.99 -16.66
N THR A 837 33.28 34.67 -17.91
CA THR A 837 32.88 35.70 -18.90
C THR A 837 32.28 35.11 -20.22
N PRO A 838 31.36 35.85 -20.90
CA PRO A 838 30.74 35.50 -22.20
C PRO A 838 31.48 36.25 -23.35
N PRO A 839 30.95 36.59 -24.57
CA PRO A 839 29.60 37.07 -24.96
C PRO A 839 28.81 35.97 -25.75
N ALA A 840 27.75 36.16 -26.56
CA ALA A 840 26.89 37.27 -27.06
C ALA A 840 25.54 36.63 -27.51
N GLN A 841 24.45 37.26 -28.01
CA GLN A 841 23.82 38.61 -28.04
C GLN A 841 22.40 38.38 -28.64
N GLY A 842 21.34 39.19 -28.47
CA GLY A 842 21.07 40.38 -27.65
C GLY A 842 19.58 40.78 -27.80
N GLY A 843 19.09 41.79 -27.06
CA GLY A 843 17.74 42.38 -27.24
C GLY A 843 16.95 42.64 -25.94
N TYR A 844 16.64 43.92 -25.65
CA TYR A 844 15.82 44.45 -24.54
C TYR A 844 14.97 45.63 -25.09
N PRO A 845 13.84 46.07 -24.47
CA PRO A 845 13.61 46.44 -23.04
C PRO A 845 12.26 45.91 -22.47
N ALA A 846 11.62 46.32 -21.36
CA ALA A 846 11.84 47.29 -20.25
C ALA A 846 11.06 46.83 -18.97
N PRO A 847 11.27 47.42 -17.77
CA PRO A 847 10.70 46.92 -16.50
C PRO A 847 9.53 47.73 -15.87
N PRO A 848 8.71 47.13 -14.98
CA PRO A 848 7.71 47.80 -14.11
C PRO A 848 8.20 48.08 -12.65
N PRO A 849 7.44 48.82 -11.81
CA PRO A 849 7.97 49.47 -10.60
C PRO A 849 7.64 48.84 -9.21
N ASN A 850 8.33 49.35 -8.18
CA ASN A 850 8.27 49.04 -6.73
C ASN A 850 6.90 49.21 -6.04
N GLN A 851 6.73 48.51 -4.90
CA GLN A 851 6.03 49.05 -3.71
C GLN A 851 6.65 48.52 -2.39
N GLN A 852 6.59 49.33 -1.32
CA GLN A 852 7.23 49.13 -0.02
C GLN A 852 6.24 48.70 1.09
N GLN A 853 6.78 48.15 2.19
CA GLN A 853 6.04 47.72 3.38
C GLN A 853 5.81 48.87 4.39
N GLN A 854 4.73 48.78 5.19
CA GLN A 854 4.49 49.53 6.44
C GLN A 854 3.83 48.59 7.48
N PRO A 855 4.06 48.77 8.80
CA PRO A 855 3.62 47.83 9.84
C PRO A 855 2.35 48.28 10.62
N TYR A 856 1.76 47.36 11.39
CA TYR A 856 0.66 47.64 12.33
C TYR A 856 1.02 47.27 13.79
N PRO A 857 0.41 47.91 14.82
CA PRO A 857 0.88 47.84 16.21
C PRO A 857 0.06 46.92 17.15
N TYR A 858 0.67 46.58 18.28
CA TYR A 858 0.07 45.91 19.46
C TYR A 858 -0.79 46.86 20.33
N PRO A 859 -1.77 46.31 21.07
CA PRO A 859 -2.27 46.87 22.33
C PRO A 859 -1.81 46.07 23.58
N GLN A 860 -2.03 46.65 24.76
CA GLN A 860 -1.25 46.44 25.99
C GLN A 860 -2.05 45.70 27.11
N GLN A 861 -1.34 45.13 28.09
CA GLN A 861 -1.93 44.40 29.23
C GLN A 861 -2.37 45.29 30.42
N ALA A 862 -3.48 44.91 31.06
CA ALA A 862 -3.82 45.06 32.48
C ALA A 862 -5.01 44.11 32.78
N GLY A 863 -5.22 43.48 33.94
CA GLY A 863 -4.41 43.32 35.15
C GLY A 863 -5.24 42.64 36.28
N GLN A 864 -4.56 42.09 37.30
CA GLN A 864 -5.05 41.69 38.64
C GLN A 864 -5.81 40.37 38.92
N GLN A 865 -5.44 39.84 40.11
CA GLN A 865 -6.18 39.01 41.10
C GLN A 865 -6.29 37.47 40.96
N GLN A 866 -5.56 36.78 41.87
CA GLN A 866 -5.91 35.46 42.44
C GLN A 866 -6.97 35.61 43.54
N PRO A 867 -7.62 34.50 43.95
CA PRO A 867 -7.57 34.13 45.37
C PRO A 867 -7.45 32.62 45.68
N TYR A 868 -6.50 32.32 46.59
CA TYR A 868 -6.61 31.47 47.80
C TYR A 868 -7.52 30.21 47.87
N TYR A 869 -6.92 29.10 48.32
CA TYR A 869 -7.57 27.87 48.81
C TYR A 869 -8.17 28.04 50.23
N PRO A 870 -9.15 27.19 50.60
CA PRO A 870 -9.15 26.61 51.95
C PRO A 870 -9.36 25.08 51.97
N GLN A 871 -9.10 24.49 53.15
CA GLN A 871 -9.17 23.06 53.46
C GLN A 871 -10.61 22.50 53.49
N GLN A 872 -10.80 21.28 52.96
CA GLN A 872 -11.02 20.07 53.78
C GLN A 872 -10.73 18.80 52.95
#